data_AF-A0A1F5GTC4-F1
#
_entry.id   AF-A0A1F5GTC4-F1
#
_cell.length_a   1.000
_cell.length_b   1.000
_cell.length_c   1.000
_cell.angle_alpha   90.00
_cell.angle_beta   90.00
_cell.angle_gamma   90.00
#
_symmetry.space_group_name_H-M   'P 1'
#
loop_
_entity.id
_entity.type
_entity.pdbx_description
1 polymer ?
#
loop_
_entity_poly.entity_id
_entity_poly.type
_entity_poly.pdbx_seq_one_letter_code
_entity_poly.pdbx_strand_id
1 'polypeptide(L)'
;MANRFDIIENLKIEVATSEKEAGRSFVSLFGEELFRNVFPFAQQPTKPENAKEFGSIALEAGLLALPIGKIVKSIPKTAITEIADTALSRLVNAIKEAKPIRKGIEKLASLERARRAGAAAGVLEKAEGESAFIRAKGQLKGELVSEKPAFEPLRAKVPELEPLAQEARKYKSAEEFVKTQEPNKLLHLTDKSNVGSIEKQGLRSTAATEGKITDGISLTTKRTEANEIFGNAEVSVYVRPDAKRITLKEALDKMGFADETDIGVIKNVETEAPAWARENGYDILDMRGARGAIYKGMDEIRVLNPDVVKTKSQLTDFYNQAVKGVKVAPEITAKLAQGDIDTLFIQIQRHPDLSVYDKISAADGFSQLLRGEIPQPSKLSLLEDVFGKDLIKETLNKRPALDKLKDLATEVLNIPRSLLASFDMSAPLRQGVFFIGKPKSVAKAGYQMFRQAFSEKNYVQWLDDVKKTPEYKLMQDSGLYLADPRRVSGGLAAREERFMSQLAEKIPIIGQGIKAAERAYTSYLNKLRTDVFVNISNKFQKMGLSPKENPDLYESLGAFVNNATGRGDLGKFNGIAQQLNTLFFSPRLIASRFNMLNPVWYAKQHPLVRKEAIKSFAEFVGIGTTILTMAKMGGADVEVDPRSTDFGKIRVGNTRWDIWGGFQQWVRVFSQMALKARKTQKGEIVELSRKKFPFETRFDVGLRFFRGKLAPVPSLALELFEGSKLFGEEIKPTQEVIENTIPLYLQDIGEAFEQLGPSTMISVGVPAFFGVGVQTYEEKKKEGRFNF
;
A
#
# COMPACT_ATOMS: atom_id res chain seq x y z
N MET A 1 7.66 15.66 -72.41
CA MET A 1 6.33 15.74 -71.75
C MET A 1 6.59 15.73 -70.26
N ALA A 2 6.79 16.88 -69.62
CA ALA A 2 5.76 17.83 -69.19
C ALA A 2 4.78 17.21 -68.17
N ASN A 3 5.05 17.53 -66.91
CA ASN A 3 4.23 17.64 -65.71
C ASN A 3 2.77 17.13 -65.71
N ARG A 4 2.47 16.30 -64.69
CA ARG A 4 1.22 16.30 -63.94
C ARG A 4 1.47 16.19 -62.42
N PHE A 5 2.42 16.98 -61.91
CA PHE A 5 2.63 17.18 -60.47
C PHE A 5 2.13 18.54 -59.95
N ASP A 6 1.47 19.36 -60.78
CA ASP A 6 1.23 20.79 -60.46
C ASP A 6 -0.16 21.15 -59.89
N ILE A 7 -0.84 20.28 -59.14
CA ILE A 7 -2.10 20.69 -58.45
C ILE A 7 -2.04 20.56 -56.91
N ILE A 8 -1.01 19.93 -56.34
CA ILE A 8 -0.91 19.82 -54.87
C ILE A 8 0.03 20.86 -54.24
N GLU A 9 0.83 21.59 -55.04
CA GLU A 9 1.77 22.60 -54.51
C GLU A 9 1.16 23.99 -54.25
N ASN A 10 -0.12 24.24 -54.52
CA ASN A 10 -0.76 25.54 -54.26
C ASN A 10 -1.92 25.54 -53.26
N LEU A 11 -2.21 24.41 -52.61
CA LEU A 11 -3.05 24.43 -51.41
C LEU A 11 -2.13 24.53 -50.20
N LYS A 12 -1.75 25.78 -49.86
CA LYS A 12 -1.38 26.13 -48.50
C LYS A 12 -2.58 25.80 -47.62
N ILE A 13 -2.64 24.57 -47.11
CA ILE A 13 -3.55 24.23 -46.02
C ILE A 13 -2.94 24.89 -44.80
N GLU A 14 -3.27 26.17 -44.61
CA GLU A 14 -3.07 26.83 -43.34
C GLU A 14 -3.84 26.03 -42.30
N VAL A 15 -3.10 25.47 -41.34
CA VAL A 15 -3.69 24.89 -40.15
C VAL A 15 -4.48 26.02 -39.50
N ALA A 16 -5.80 25.94 -39.55
CA ALA A 16 -6.67 26.97 -38.98
C ALA A 16 -6.32 27.12 -37.50
N THR A 17 -5.84 28.30 -37.13
CA THR A 17 -5.45 28.61 -35.75
C THR A 17 -6.60 29.22 -34.95
N SER A 18 -7.73 29.47 -35.63
CA SER A 18 -8.95 30.00 -35.05
C SER A 18 -10.21 29.36 -35.64
N GLU A 19 -11.27 29.30 -34.85
CA GLU A 19 -12.59 28.74 -35.23
C GLU A 19 -13.14 29.37 -36.51
N LYS A 20 -12.94 30.69 -36.68
CA LYS A 20 -13.41 31.46 -37.83
C LYS A 20 -12.68 31.10 -39.13
N GLU A 21 -11.41 30.70 -39.05
CA GLU A 21 -10.63 30.21 -40.19
C GLU A 21 -11.06 28.80 -40.59
N ALA A 22 -11.34 27.94 -39.62
CA ALA A 22 -11.77 26.56 -39.87
C ALA A 22 -13.08 26.49 -40.67
N GLY A 23 -14.08 27.30 -40.28
CA GLY A 23 -15.37 27.38 -41.00
C GLY A 23 -15.23 27.90 -42.44
N ARG A 24 -14.32 28.86 -42.68
CA ARG A 24 -14.08 29.41 -44.03
C ARG A 24 -13.34 28.43 -44.94
N SER A 25 -12.35 27.72 -44.41
CA SER A 25 -11.60 26.70 -45.16
C SER A 25 -12.47 25.50 -45.54
N PHE A 26 -13.42 25.09 -44.70
CA PHE A 26 -14.31 23.98 -45.03
C PHE A 26 -15.22 24.32 -46.23
N VAL A 27 -15.80 25.52 -46.24
CA VAL A 27 -16.67 25.99 -47.35
C VAL A 27 -15.87 26.15 -48.64
N SER A 28 -14.61 26.59 -48.57
CA SER A 28 -13.74 26.72 -49.75
C SER A 28 -13.30 25.36 -50.31
N LEU A 29 -13.11 24.36 -49.46
CA LEU A 29 -12.68 23.01 -49.85
C LEU A 29 -13.81 22.15 -50.42
N PHE A 30 -15.03 22.27 -49.89
CA PHE A 30 -16.13 21.34 -50.17
C PHE A 30 -17.36 21.98 -50.84
N GLY A 31 -17.37 23.30 -51.01
CA GLY A 31 -18.46 24.04 -51.65
C GLY A 31 -19.67 24.28 -50.74
N GLU A 32 -20.43 25.34 -51.03
CA GLU A 32 -21.58 25.74 -50.20
C GLU A 32 -22.71 24.71 -50.16
N GLU A 33 -22.88 23.94 -51.23
CA GLU A 33 -24.01 23.00 -51.38
C GLU A 33 -23.83 21.76 -50.48
N LEU A 34 -22.62 21.19 -50.44
CA LEU A 34 -22.29 20.09 -49.55
C LEU A 34 -22.36 20.54 -48.08
N PHE A 35 -21.91 21.77 -47.79
CA PHE A 35 -21.99 22.35 -46.45
C PHE A 35 -23.43 22.45 -45.93
N ARG A 36 -24.37 22.96 -46.75
CA ARG A 36 -25.79 23.08 -46.36
C ARG A 36 -26.46 21.72 -46.17
N ASN A 37 -26.06 20.70 -46.93
CA ASN A 37 -26.63 19.35 -46.81
C ASN A 37 -26.16 18.63 -45.54
N VAL A 38 -24.93 18.83 -45.11
CA VAL A 38 -24.39 18.23 -43.88
C VAL A 38 -24.84 19.00 -42.64
N PHE A 39 -25.02 20.33 -42.75
CA PHE A 39 -25.41 21.21 -41.66
C PHE A 39 -26.64 22.06 -42.03
N PRO A 40 -27.85 21.47 -42.09
CA PRO A 40 -29.05 22.10 -42.65
C PRO A 40 -29.60 23.29 -41.85
N PHE A 41 -29.10 23.52 -40.64
CA PHE A 41 -29.43 24.66 -39.79
C PHE A 41 -28.58 25.92 -40.10
N ALA A 42 -27.55 25.80 -40.94
CA ALA A 42 -26.65 26.90 -41.30
C ALA A 42 -27.14 27.66 -42.54
N GLN A 43 -27.92 28.74 -42.36
CA GLN A 43 -28.54 29.45 -43.48
C GLN A 43 -27.57 30.35 -44.29
N GLN A 44 -26.44 30.81 -43.70
CA GLN A 44 -25.45 31.68 -44.36
C GLN A 44 -24.01 31.42 -43.87
N PRO A 45 -23.20 30.62 -44.61
CA PRO A 45 -21.88 30.15 -44.15
C PRO A 45 -20.77 31.22 -44.16
N THR A 46 -20.94 32.32 -44.90
CA THR A 46 -19.88 33.33 -45.11
C THR A 46 -19.88 34.45 -44.07
N LYS A 47 -20.89 34.51 -43.19
CA LYS A 47 -20.97 35.53 -42.13
C LYS A 47 -20.05 35.19 -40.94
N PRO A 48 -19.29 36.16 -40.40
CA PRO A 48 -18.30 35.97 -39.32
C PRO A 48 -18.82 35.28 -38.06
N GLU A 49 -20.07 35.57 -37.72
CA GLU A 49 -20.72 35.17 -36.46
C GLU A 49 -21.05 33.67 -36.51
N ASN A 50 -21.60 33.24 -37.64
CA ASN A 50 -21.89 31.84 -37.94
C ASN A 50 -20.60 31.02 -38.05
N ALA A 51 -19.57 31.53 -38.73
CA ALA A 51 -18.30 30.82 -38.94
C ALA A 51 -17.57 30.44 -37.62
N LYS A 52 -17.81 31.18 -36.53
CA LYS A 52 -17.20 30.91 -35.23
C LYS A 52 -17.90 29.75 -34.50
N GLU A 53 -19.23 29.78 -34.46
CA GLU A 53 -20.04 28.72 -33.84
C GLU A 53 -19.96 27.40 -34.63
N PHE A 54 -19.80 27.46 -35.96
CA PHE A 54 -19.52 26.27 -36.78
C PHE A 54 -18.06 25.79 -36.66
N GLY A 55 -17.11 26.72 -36.49
CA GLY A 55 -15.72 26.39 -36.24
C GLY A 55 -15.53 25.57 -34.98
N SER A 56 -16.25 25.88 -33.90
CA SER A 56 -16.21 25.08 -32.67
C SER A 56 -16.84 23.70 -32.87
N ILE A 57 -17.99 23.60 -33.54
CA ILE A 57 -18.67 22.31 -33.80
C ILE A 57 -17.83 21.40 -34.71
N ALA A 58 -17.21 21.93 -35.76
CA ALA A 58 -16.35 21.15 -36.66
C ALA A 58 -15.06 20.66 -35.98
N LEU A 59 -14.51 21.45 -35.04
CA LEU A 59 -13.36 21.08 -34.22
C LEU A 59 -13.73 20.01 -33.18
N GLU A 60 -14.89 20.16 -32.53
CA GLU A 60 -15.41 19.21 -31.54
C GLU A 60 -15.83 17.88 -32.16
N ALA A 61 -16.39 17.90 -33.37
CA ALA A 61 -16.88 16.70 -34.04
C ALA A 61 -15.82 15.99 -34.90
N GLY A 62 -14.58 16.50 -34.97
CA GLY A 62 -13.47 15.85 -35.68
C GLY A 62 -13.69 15.64 -37.18
N LEU A 63 -14.57 16.43 -37.80
CA LEU A 63 -15.16 16.16 -39.13
C LEU A 63 -14.27 16.55 -40.33
N LEU A 64 -13.01 16.91 -40.10
CA LEU A 64 -12.03 17.22 -41.16
C LEU A 64 -11.07 16.07 -41.50
N ALA A 65 -11.38 14.83 -41.12
CA ALA A 65 -10.58 13.69 -41.55
C ALA A 65 -11.39 12.40 -41.68
N LEU A 66 -11.61 11.90 -42.90
CA LEU A 66 -11.73 10.47 -43.24
C LEU A 66 -11.53 10.27 -44.77
N PRO A 67 -10.86 9.18 -45.24
CA PRO A 67 -11.21 7.80 -44.88
C PRO A 67 -10.08 6.89 -44.34
N ILE A 68 -10.44 6.23 -43.23
CA ILE A 68 -10.44 4.79 -42.91
C ILE A 68 -9.27 3.93 -43.43
N GLY A 69 -8.45 3.47 -42.47
CA GLY A 69 -7.52 2.34 -42.63
C GLY A 69 -6.06 2.76 -42.52
N LYS A 70 -5.49 2.63 -41.31
CA LYS A 70 -4.14 3.07 -40.88
C LYS A 70 -4.03 4.57 -40.57
N ILE A 71 -4.42 5.00 -39.36
CA ILE A 71 -3.79 6.10 -38.59
C ILE A 71 -4.30 5.96 -37.14
N VAL A 72 -3.53 5.27 -36.29
CA VAL A 72 -3.46 5.51 -34.84
C VAL A 72 -1.97 5.61 -34.52
N LYS A 73 -1.28 6.55 -35.17
CA LYS A 73 0.12 6.91 -34.93
C LYS A 73 0.38 8.33 -35.45
N SER A 74 -0.08 9.35 -34.73
CA SER A 74 0.53 10.69 -34.75
C SER A 74 -0.22 11.65 -33.82
N ILE A 75 -0.09 11.45 -32.52
CA ILE A 75 0.32 12.61 -31.72
C ILE A 75 1.84 12.48 -31.67
N PRO A 76 2.63 13.48 -32.12
CA PRO A 76 4.07 13.43 -31.96
C PRO A 76 4.36 13.30 -30.46
N LYS A 77 4.93 12.16 -30.05
CA LYS A 77 5.31 11.86 -28.65
C LYS A 77 6.11 13.01 -28.02
N THR A 78 6.85 13.75 -28.84
CA THR A 78 7.70 14.89 -28.48
C THR A 78 6.93 16.11 -27.95
N ALA A 79 5.75 16.44 -28.51
CA ALA A 79 4.98 17.63 -28.08
C ALA A 79 4.25 17.42 -26.74
N ILE A 80 3.87 16.18 -26.42
CA ILE A 80 3.32 15.85 -25.09
C ILE A 80 4.42 15.88 -24.03
N THR A 81 5.64 15.41 -24.34
CA THR A 81 6.77 15.42 -23.39
C THR A 81 7.26 16.83 -23.03
N GLU A 82 7.30 17.78 -23.97
CA GLU A 82 7.76 19.14 -23.65
C GLU A 82 6.76 19.94 -22.78
N ILE A 83 5.44 19.77 -23.00
CA ILE A 83 4.42 20.40 -22.15
C ILE A 83 4.30 19.66 -20.80
N ALA A 84 4.43 18.34 -20.81
CA ALA A 84 4.49 17.50 -19.61
C ALA A 84 5.63 17.89 -18.66
N ASP A 85 6.81 18.18 -19.20
CA ASP A 85 7.97 18.60 -18.42
C ASP A 85 7.70 19.94 -17.70
N THR A 86 6.86 20.83 -18.26
CA THR A 86 6.45 22.07 -17.57
C THR A 86 5.41 21.82 -16.46
N ALA A 87 4.41 20.97 -16.68
CA ALA A 87 3.38 20.66 -15.69
C ALA A 87 3.94 19.86 -14.51
N LEU A 88 4.81 18.88 -14.78
CA LEU A 88 5.53 18.12 -13.75
C LEU A 88 6.46 19.02 -12.94
N SER A 89 7.22 19.90 -13.60
CA SER A 89 8.08 20.87 -12.89
C SER A 89 7.27 21.79 -11.98
N ARG A 90 6.10 22.25 -12.42
CA ARG A 90 5.18 23.05 -11.58
C ARG A 90 4.64 22.24 -10.41
N LEU A 91 4.27 20.97 -10.60
CA LEU A 91 3.85 20.07 -9.51
C LEU A 91 4.95 19.92 -8.46
N VAL A 92 6.18 19.64 -8.89
CA VAL A 92 7.33 19.48 -8.00
C VAL A 92 7.58 20.77 -7.21
N ASN A 93 7.55 21.93 -7.89
CA ASN A 93 7.71 23.22 -7.23
C ASN A 93 6.55 23.53 -6.27
N ALA A 94 5.30 23.23 -6.64
CA ALA A 94 4.13 23.43 -5.80
C ALA A 94 4.22 22.62 -4.49
N ILE A 95 4.66 21.36 -4.57
CA ILE A 95 4.94 20.54 -3.38
C ILE A 95 6.07 21.18 -2.58
N LYS A 96 7.19 21.51 -3.21
CA LYS A 96 8.35 22.13 -2.54
C LYS A 96 7.96 23.39 -1.75
N GLU A 97 7.08 24.22 -2.29
CA GLU A 97 6.59 25.45 -1.64
C GLU A 97 5.44 25.23 -0.64
N ALA A 98 4.76 24.07 -0.65
CA ALA A 98 3.69 23.75 0.29
C ALA A 98 4.17 23.69 1.74
N LYS A 99 3.55 24.49 2.63
CA LYS A 99 3.90 24.49 4.05
C LYS A 99 3.27 23.27 4.76
N PRO A 100 3.93 22.68 5.78
CA PRO A 100 3.34 21.61 6.58
C PRO A 100 2.15 22.11 7.45
N ILE A 101 1.01 21.40 7.49
CA ILE A 101 -0.22 21.84 8.22
C ILE A 101 -0.35 21.23 9.64
N ARG A 102 0.78 21.05 10.34
CA ARG A 102 0.77 20.35 11.65
C ARG A 102 -0.04 21.06 12.74
N LYS A 103 0.11 22.39 12.87
CA LYS A 103 -0.59 23.19 13.91
C LYS A 103 -2.11 23.28 13.69
N GLY A 104 -2.55 23.29 12.43
CA GLY A 104 -3.99 23.35 12.09
C GLY A 104 -4.72 22.05 12.43
N ILE A 105 -4.10 20.91 12.12
CA ILE A 105 -4.65 19.58 12.44
C ILE A 105 -4.63 19.32 13.94
N GLU A 106 -3.55 19.68 14.64
CA GLU A 106 -3.51 19.56 16.11
C GLU A 106 -4.58 20.41 16.80
N LYS A 107 -4.90 21.60 16.25
CA LYS A 107 -6.00 22.44 16.73
C LYS A 107 -7.37 21.80 16.45
N LEU A 108 -7.61 21.28 15.25
CA LEU A 108 -8.85 20.58 14.90
C LEU A 108 -9.03 19.29 15.74
N ALA A 109 -7.97 18.50 15.92
CA ALA A 109 -7.96 17.33 16.77
C ALA A 109 -8.09 17.67 18.26
N SER A 110 -7.60 18.84 18.70
CA SER A 110 -7.80 19.36 20.06
C SER A 110 -9.25 19.81 20.27
N LEU A 111 -9.84 20.50 19.28
CA LEU A 111 -11.25 20.91 19.30
C LEU A 111 -12.19 19.70 19.30
N GLU A 112 -11.94 18.69 18.47
CA GLU A 112 -12.75 17.47 18.47
C GLU A 112 -12.54 16.64 19.75
N ARG A 113 -11.32 16.59 20.31
CA ARG A 113 -11.08 16.01 21.64
C ARG A 113 -11.84 16.75 22.73
N ALA A 114 -11.83 18.08 22.71
CA ALA A 114 -12.57 18.89 23.67
C ALA A 114 -14.09 18.66 23.54
N ARG A 115 -14.61 18.57 22.31
CA ARG A 115 -16.01 18.26 22.03
C ARG A 115 -16.41 16.88 22.57
N ARG A 116 -15.62 15.85 22.28
CA ARG A 116 -15.86 14.47 22.74
C ARG A 116 -15.68 14.31 24.24
N ALA A 117 -14.68 14.97 24.83
CA ALA A 117 -14.48 15.01 26.27
C ALA A 117 -15.64 15.71 26.98
N GLY A 118 -16.16 16.80 26.44
CA GLY A 118 -17.37 17.46 26.93
C GLY A 118 -18.61 16.57 26.83
N ALA A 119 -18.78 15.87 25.72
CA ALA A 119 -19.86 14.90 25.55
C ALA A 119 -19.75 13.72 26.53
N ALA A 120 -18.54 13.20 26.76
CA ALA A 120 -18.29 12.15 27.74
C ALA A 120 -18.51 12.63 29.18
N ALA A 121 -18.06 13.85 29.51
CA ALA A 121 -18.28 14.46 30.83
C ALA A 121 -19.78 14.68 31.09
N GLY A 122 -20.53 15.18 30.12
CA GLY A 122 -21.99 15.34 30.24
C GLY A 122 -22.76 14.02 30.40
N VAL A 123 -22.20 12.89 29.94
CA VAL A 123 -22.75 11.55 30.22
C VAL A 123 -22.46 11.12 31.66
N LEU A 124 -21.27 11.43 32.16
CA LEU A 124 -20.84 11.10 33.53
C LEU A 124 -21.49 12.02 34.60
N GLU A 125 -21.88 13.24 34.24
CA GLU A 125 -22.64 14.15 35.12
C GLU A 125 -24.10 13.71 35.30
N LYS A 126 -24.66 12.99 34.33
CA LYS A 126 -26.08 12.61 34.30
C LYS A 126 -26.36 11.19 34.77
N ALA A 127 -25.33 10.35 34.90
CA ALA A 127 -25.48 8.96 35.30
C ALA A 127 -24.17 8.40 35.89
N GLU A 128 -24.29 7.55 36.91
CA GLU A 128 -23.17 6.88 37.57
C GLU A 128 -23.12 5.38 37.26
N GLY A 129 -21.97 4.74 37.52
CA GLY A 129 -21.77 3.30 37.35
C GLY A 129 -21.23 2.85 35.99
N GLU A 130 -21.05 1.53 35.84
CA GLU A 130 -20.36 0.92 34.68
C GLU A 130 -21.04 1.23 33.34
N SER A 131 -22.38 1.25 33.32
CA SER A 131 -23.13 1.57 32.10
C SER A 131 -22.91 3.01 31.64
N ALA A 132 -22.82 3.97 32.56
CA ALA A 132 -22.52 5.36 32.25
C ALA A 132 -21.09 5.55 31.76
N PHE A 133 -20.13 4.83 32.38
CA PHE A 133 -18.74 4.81 31.94
C PHE A 133 -18.58 4.23 30.52
N ILE A 134 -19.29 3.15 30.18
CA ILE A 134 -19.26 2.54 28.84
C ILE A 134 -19.84 3.52 27.80
N ARG A 135 -20.95 4.21 28.12
CA ARG A 135 -21.54 5.25 27.24
C ARG A 135 -20.61 6.44 27.04
N ALA A 136 -19.98 6.94 28.11
CA ALA A 136 -19.01 8.04 28.05
C ALA A 136 -17.77 7.63 27.22
N LYS A 137 -17.28 6.41 27.39
CA LYS A 137 -16.20 5.84 26.57
C LYS A 137 -16.59 5.71 25.10
N GLY A 138 -17.86 5.44 24.81
CA GLY A 138 -18.41 5.45 23.44
C GLY A 138 -18.22 6.78 22.71
N GLN A 139 -18.45 7.90 23.42
CA GLN A 139 -18.28 9.26 22.86
C GLN A 139 -16.83 9.60 22.48
N LEU A 140 -15.86 8.87 23.03
CA LEU A 140 -14.44 9.07 22.77
C LEU A 140 -13.89 8.21 21.61
N LYS A 141 -14.68 7.29 21.04
CA LYS A 141 -14.26 6.39 19.96
C LYS A 141 -14.29 7.06 18.59
N GLY A 142 -13.47 6.56 17.65
CA GLY A 142 -13.38 7.04 16.26
C GLY A 142 -12.21 7.98 15.99
N GLU A 143 -11.84 8.19 14.72
CA GLU A 143 -10.74 9.11 14.36
C GLU A 143 -11.11 10.58 14.61
N LEU A 144 -10.17 11.38 15.10
CA LEU A 144 -10.39 12.79 15.47
C LEU A 144 -10.38 13.76 14.27
N VAL A 145 -9.72 13.36 13.18
CA VAL A 145 -9.69 14.07 11.90
C VAL A 145 -9.59 13.01 10.80
N SER A 146 -10.54 13.00 9.86
CA SER A 146 -10.65 12.02 8.76
C SER A 146 -9.64 12.24 7.64
N GLU A 147 -9.22 13.48 7.40
CA GLU A 147 -8.18 13.84 6.43
C GLU A 147 -6.94 14.34 7.17
N LYS A 148 -5.76 13.74 6.93
CA LYS A 148 -4.48 14.12 7.56
C LYS A 148 -3.53 14.69 6.50
N PRO A 149 -3.81 15.86 5.91
CA PRO A 149 -2.91 16.48 4.95
C PRO A 149 -1.58 16.80 5.66
N ALA A 150 -0.49 16.25 5.14
CA ALA A 150 0.86 16.52 5.62
C ALA A 150 1.31 17.95 5.27
N PHE A 151 0.85 18.48 4.13
CA PHE A 151 1.18 19.81 3.62
C PHE A 151 -0.04 20.50 2.99
N GLU A 152 0.07 21.80 2.72
CA GLU A 152 -0.96 22.61 2.06
C GLU A 152 -1.49 21.91 0.78
N PRO A 153 -2.82 21.73 0.64
CA PRO A 153 -3.40 21.18 -0.59
C PRO A 153 -2.92 21.96 -1.81
N LEU A 154 -2.59 21.23 -2.88
CA LEU A 154 -2.05 21.81 -4.11
C LEU A 154 -3.15 22.31 -5.05
N ARG A 155 -4.38 21.79 -4.88
CA ARG A 155 -5.58 22.24 -5.56
C ARG A 155 -6.44 23.10 -4.63
N ALA A 156 -7.17 24.06 -5.19
CA ALA A 156 -8.22 24.76 -4.43
C ALA A 156 -9.23 23.74 -3.89
N LYS A 157 -9.66 23.94 -2.65
CA LYS A 157 -10.72 23.13 -2.03
C LYS A 157 -12.00 23.37 -2.83
N VAL A 158 -12.36 22.45 -3.73
CA VAL A 158 -13.72 22.41 -4.29
C VAL A 158 -14.63 22.17 -3.10
N PRO A 159 -15.52 23.11 -2.73
CA PRO A 159 -16.48 22.84 -1.69
C PRO A 159 -17.38 21.72 -2.20
N GLU A 160 -17.30 20.53 -1.62
CA GLU A 160 -18.37 19.55 -1.77
C GLU A 160 -19.60 20.16 -1.09
N LEU A 161 -20.47 20.74 -1.91
CA LEU A 161 -21.74 21.29 -1.44
C LEU A 161 -22.66 20.11 -1.10
N GLU A 162 -23.40 20.21 0.01
CA GLU A 162 -24.45 19.24 0.33
C GLU A 162 -25.41 19.06 -0.87
N PRO A 163 -26.00 17.87 -1.10
CA PRO A 163 -26.85 17.59 -2.26
C PRO A 163 -27.97 18.63 -2.46
N LEU A 164 -28.60 19.09 -1.37
CA LEU A 164 -29.64 20.12 -1.40
C LEU A 164 -29.10 21.51 -1.81
N ALA A 165 -27.84 21.83 -1.46
CA ALA A 165 -27.18 23.07 -1.88
C ALA A 165 -26.76 23.03 -3.36
N GLN A 166 -26.39 21.85 -3.87
CA GLN A 166 -26.16 21.64 -5.31
C GLN A 166 -27.45 21.79 -6.11
N GLU A 167 -28.55 21.24 -5.59
CA GLU A 167 -29.87 21.38 -6.18
C GLU A 167 -30.38 22.82 -6.12
N ALA A 168 -30.28 23.50 -4.98
CA ALA A 168 -30.70 24.89 -4.82
C ALA A 168 -30.07 25.84 -5.85
N ARG A 169 -28.80 25.62 -6.19
CA ARG A 169 -28.06 26.41 -7.20
C ARG A 169 -28.53 26.22 -8.64
N LYS A 170 -29.36 25.22 -8.93
CA LYS A 170 -29.92 25.01 -10.27
C LYS A 170 -31.06 25.97 -10.60
N TYR A 171 -31.61 26.67 -9.59
CA TYR A 171 -32.79 27.52 -9.72
C TYR A 171 -32.42 29.00 -9.64
N LYS A 172 -33.21 29.86 -10.28
CA LYS A 172 -32.93 31.30 -10.41
C LYS A 172 -33.42 32.12 -9.22
N SER A 173 -34.34 31.59 -8.42
CA SER A 173 -34.85 32.25 -7.22
C SER A 173 -35.19 31.26 -6.11
N ALA A 174 -35.31 31.76 -4.89
CA ALA A 174 -35.72 30.97 -3.73
C ALA A 174 -37.12 30.39 -3.93
N GLU A 175 -38.02 31.15 -4.57
CA GLU A 175 -39.38 30.73 -4.86
C GLU A 175 -39.42 29.55 -5.84
N GLU A 176 -38.57 29.56 -6.86
CA GLU A 176 -38.46 28.46 -7.83
C GLU A 176 -37.91 27.19 -7.16
N PHE A 177 -36.89 27.33 -6.33
CA PHE A 177 -36.34 26.23 -5.53
C PHE A 177 -37.35 25.66 -4.53
N VAL A 178 -38.05 26.51 -3.79
CA VAL A 178 -39.08 26.06 -2.83
C VAL A 178 -40.21 25.33 -3.57
N LYS A 179 -40.60 25.79 -4.76
CA LYS A 179 -41.66 25.17 -5.57
C LYS A 179 -41.30 23.74 -6.00
N THR A 180 -40.03 23.42 -6.22
CA THR A 180 -39.62 22.05 -6.56
C THR A 180 -39.66 21.10 -5.37
N GLN A 181 -39.71 21.63 -4.14
CA GLN A 181 -39.88 20.84 -2.93
C GLN A 181 -41.36 20.54 -2.60
N GLU A 182 -42.32 21.11 -3.33
CA GLU A 182 -43.77 20.87 -3.13
C GLU A 182 -44.17 19.38 -3.10
N PRO A 183 -43.57 18.44 -3.88
CA PRO A 183 -43.88 17.01 -3.75
C PRO A 183 -43.57 16.42 -2.35
N ASN A 184 -42.68 17.06 -1.59
CA ASN A 184 -42.28 16.64 -0.24
C ASN A 184 -42.94 17.48 0.86
N LYS A 185 -43.96 18.26 0.49
CA LYS A 185 -44.70 19.09 1.42
C LYS A 185 -45.62 18.25 2.29
N LEU A 186 -45.57 18.49 3.58
CA LEU A 186 -46.45 17.95 4.60
C LEU A 186 -46.99 19.08 5.48
N LEU A 187 -48.03 18.78 6.24
CA LEU A 187 -48.64 19.69 7.21
C LEU A 187 -48.25 19.25 8.62
N HIS A 188 -47.72 20.19 9.40
CA HIS A 188 -47.58 20.04 10.84
C HIS A 188 -48.75 20.74 11.52
N LEU A 189 -49.55 19.98 12.27
CA LEU A 189 -50.64 20.53 13.06
C LEU A 189 -50.11 20.98 14.43
N THR A 190 -50.51 22.18 14.85
CA THR A 190 -50.03 22.80 16.08
C THR A 190 -51.04 23.84 16.59
N ASP A 191 -50.80 24.41 17.77
CA ASP A 191 -51.61 25.51 18.29
C ASP A 191 -51.28 26.84 17.60
N LYS A 192 -52.28 27.70 17.43
CA LYS A 192 -52.12 29.05 16.85
C LYS A 192 -50.97 29.86 17.47
N SER A 193 -50.69 29.69 18.77
CA SER A 193 -49.59 30.39 19.46
C SER A 193 -48.20 29.99 18.96
N ASN A 194 -48.06 28.78 18.42
CA ASN A 194 -46.76 28.21 18.05
C ASN A 194 -46.41 28.47 16.58
N VAL A 195 -47.41 28.73 15.73
CA VAL A 195 -47.26 28.96 14.27
C VAL A 195 -46.12 29.95 13.96
N GLY A 196 -46.17 31.16 14.54
CA GLY A 196 -45.16 32.19 14.25
C GLY A 196 -43.75 31.83 14.72
N SER A 197 -43.62 31.02 15.78
CA SER A 197 -42.32 30.54 16.25
C SER A 197 -41.77 29.45 15.34
N ILE A 198 -42.62 28.52 14.90
CA ILE A 198 -42.25 27.40 14.03
C ILE A 198 -41.86 27.91 12.64
N GLU A 199 -42.65 28.81 12.05
CA GLU A 199 -42.36 29.39 10.74
C GLU A 199 -40.98 30.05 10.69
N LYS A 200 -40.60 30.75 11.76
CA LYS A 200 -39.32 31.48 11.87
C LYS A 200 -38.15 30.62 12.35
N GLN A 201 -38.37 29.76 13.33
CA GLN A 201 -37.30 29.07 14.06
C GLN A 201 -37.19 27.57 13.73
N GLY A 202 -38.13 27.02 12.96
CA GLY A 202 -38.24 25.60 12.66
C GLY A 202 -38.89 24.80 13.77
N LEU A 203 -39.03 23.49 13.52
CA LEU A 203 -39.50 22.53 14.51
C LEU A 203 -38.35 22.17 15.48
N ARG A 204 -38.68 22.01 16.76
CA ARG A 204 -37.71 21.66 17.81
C ARG A 204 -38.25 20.48 18.64
N SER A 205 -37.37 19.57 19.03
CA SER A 205 -37.69 18.53 20.00
C SER A 205 -37.74 19.14 21.40
N THR A 206 -38.80 18.86 22.16
CA THR A 206 -38.86 19.18 23.59
C THR A 206 -38.25 18.03 24.39
N ALA A 207 -37.23 18.32 25.22
CA ALA A 207 -36.42 17.33 25.94
C ALA A 207 -37.18 16.43 26.95
N ALA A 208 -38.50 16.57 27.11
CA ALA A 208 -39.28 15.92 28.16
C ALA A 208 -39.85 14.54 27.79
N THR A 209 -39.79 14.14 26.52
CA THR A 209 -40.51 12.97 26.01
C THR A 209 -39.77 12.48 24.78
N GLU A 210 -38.79 11.59 24.92
CA GLU A 210 -38.10 10.98 23.75
C GLU A 210 -38.31 9.47 23.67
N GLY A 211 -39.21 8.98 24.53
CA GLY A 211 -39.43 7.57 24.76
C GLY A 211 -40.32 6.97 23.70
N LYS A 212 -41.45 7.60 23.35
CA LYS A 212 -42.53 6.97 22.58
C LYS A 212 -42.64 7.48 21.14
N ILE A 213 -43.28 6.69 20.28
CA ILE A 213 -43.68 7.06 18.91
C ILE A 213 -44.44 8.38 18.97
N THR A 214 -45.33 8.57 19.97
CA THR A 214 -46.10 9.79 20.23
C THR A 214 -45.28 11.06 20.40
N ASP A 215 -43.99 10.93 20.68
CA ASP A 215 -43.14 12.06 21.04
C ASP A 215 -42.36 12.64 19.86
N GLY A 216 -42.45 12.01 18.68
CA GLY A 216 -41.89 12.53 17.43
C GLY A 216 -42.70 13.70 16.85
N ILE A 217 -42.15 14.35 15.83
CA ILE A 217 -42.87 15.37 15.05
C ILE A 217 -43.90 14.67 14.16
N SER A 218 -45.17 14.95 14.43
CA SER A 218 -46.32 14.50 13.65
C SER A 218 -46.54 15.36 12.40
N LEU A 219 -46.46 14.73 11.23
CA LEU A 219 -46.71 15.34 9.92
C LEU A 219 -47.80 14.55 9.18
N THR A 220 -48.67 15.25 8.45
CA THR A 220 -49.75 14.64 7.64
C THR A 220 -49.76 15.19 6.21
N THR A 221 -50.31 14.44 5.27
CA THR A 221 -50.55 14.90 3.90
C THR A 221 -51.74 15.87 3.80
N LYS A 222 -52.79 15.67 4.60
CA LYS A 222 -53.96 16.56 4.67
C LYS A 222 -54.52 16.67 6.09
N ARG A 223 -55.21 17.77 6.37
CA ARG A 223 -55.82 18.03 7.68
C ARG A 223 -56.87 16.99 8.09
N THR A 224 -57.69 16.52 7.14
CA THR A 224 -58.74 15.51 7.38
C THR A 224 -58.19 14.13 7.73
N GLU A 225 -56.90 13.90 7.48
CA GLU A 225 -56.20 12.62 7.69
C GLU A 225 -55.49 12.59 9.06
N ALA A 226 -55.62 13.65 9.87
CA ALA A 226 -55.09 13.67 11.23
C ALA A 226 -56.23 13.57 12.25
N ASN A 227 -56.05 12.71 13.26
CA ASN A 227 -56.88 12.72 14.47
C ASN A 227 -56.94 14.14 15.07
N GLU A 228 -58.09 14.52 15.63
CA GLU A 228 -58.43 15.84 16.21
C GLU A 228 -57.50 16.31 17.36
N ILE A 229 -56.42 15.59 17.65
CA ILE A 229 -55.58 15.68 18.85
C ILE A 229 -54.41 16.68 18.69
N PHE A 230 -54.04 17.08 17.46
CA PHE A 230 -52.75 17.77 17.19
C PHE A 230 -52.81 19.30 17.05
N GLY A 231 -53.90 19.96 17.46
CA GLY A 231 -54.00 21.42 17.50
C GLY A 231 -54.89 22.05 16.42
N ASN A 232 -55.13 23.36 16.53
CA ASN A 232 -56.13 24.07 15.71
C ASN A 232 -55.57 24.88 14.52
N ALA A 233 -54.25 24.89 14.33
CA ALA A 233 -53.56 25.55 13.21
C ALA A 233 -52.68 24.56 12.44
N GLU A 234 -52.30 24.93 11.22
CA GLU A 234 -51.44 24.12 10.35
C GLU A 234 -50.25 24.95 9.84
N VAL A 235 -49.08 24.32 9.80
CA VAL A 235 -47.85 24.89 9.25
C VAL A 235 -47.35 23.99 8.12
N SER A 236 -47.13 24.57 6.94
CA SER A 236 -46.53 23.83 5.82
C SER A 236 -45.04 23.61 6.07
N VAL A 237 -44.62 22.35 6.00
CA VAL A 237 -43.22 21.94 6.16
C VAL A 237 -42.80 20.99 5.05
N TYR A 238 -41.50 20.87 4.83
CA TYR A 238 -40.92 20.11 3.73
C TYR A 238 -39.90 19.13 4.28
N VAL A 239 -40.05 17.87 3.91
CA VAL A 239 -39.10 16.82 4.28
C VAL A 239 -38.00 16.76 3.22
N ARG A 240 -36.75 16.64 3.67
CA ARG A 240 -35.61 16.44 2.77
C ARG A 240 -35.79 15.19 1.89
N PRO A 241 -35.60 15.28 0.57
CA PRO A 241 -35.74 14.12 -0.33
C PRO A 241 -34.75 12.99 -0.03
N ASP A 242 -33.58 13.31 0.53
CA ASP A 242 -32.49 12.38 0.84
C ASP A 242 -32.56 11.79 2.26
N ALA A 243 -33.60 12.12 3.03
CA ALA A 243 -33.80 11.58 4.38
C ALA A 243 -34.03 10.06 4.35
N LYS A 244 -33.33 9.32 5.21
CA LYS A 244 -33.47 7.86 5.32
C LYS A 244 -34.79 7.53 6.01
N ARG A 245 -35.71 6.94 5.25
CA ARG A 245 -37.03 6.54 5.71
C ARG A 245 -37.09 5.04 5.98
N ILE A 246 -37.80 4.65 7.03
CA ILE A 246 -38.25 3.27 7.26
C ILE A 246 -39.71 3.27 7.67
N THR A 247 -40.50 2.30 7.20
CA THR A 247 -41.87 2.12 7.69
C THR A 247 -41.87 1.42 9.05
N LEU A 248 -42.88 1.71 9.88
CA LEU A 248 -43.02 1.04 11.18
C LEU A 248 -43.05 -0.48 11.02
N LYS A 249 -43.73 -1.00 9.99
CA LYS A 249 -43.76 -2.42 9.68
C LYS A 249 -42.35 -2.98 9.40
N GLU A 250 -41.58 -2.32 8.52
CA GLU A 250 -40.21 -2.77 8.20
C GLU A 250 -39.27 -2.71 9.40
N ALA A 251 -39.43 -1.72 10.28
CA ALA A 251 -38.67 -1.65 11.53
C ALA A 251 -38.98 -2.85 12.42
N LEU A 252 -40.27 -3.17 12.61
CA LEU A 252 -40.71 -4.32 13.41
C LEU A 252 -40.27 -5.66 12.82
N ASP A 253 -40.37 -5.83 11.50
CA ASP A 253 -39.89 -7.02 10.80
C ASP A 253 -38.39 -7.24 11.04
N LYS A 254 -37.59 -6.17 10.99
CA LYS A 254 -36.14 -6.22 11.26
C LYS A 254 -35.77 -6.42 12.72
N MET A 255 -36.66 -6.03 13.63
CA MET A 255 -36.51 -6.28 15.07
C MET A 255 -36.93 -7.70 15.46
N GLY A 256 -37.50 -8.48 14.53
CA GLY A 256 -37.92 -9.87 14.77
C GLY A 256 -39.38 -10.03 15.22
N PHE A 257 -40.19 -8.98 15.11
CA PHE A 257 -41.60 -8.94 15.59
C PHE A 257 -42.64 -9.12 14.46
N ALA A 258 -42.30 -9.85 13.39
CA ALA A 258 -43.09 -9.91 12.16
C ALA A 258 -44.50 -10.56 12.31
N ASP A 259 -44.70 -11.41 13.33
CA ASP A 259 -45.90 -12.26 13.48
C ASP A 259 -46.75 -12.00 14.74
N GLU A 260 -46.40 -11.03 15.59
CA GLU A 260 -47.09 -10.81 16.88
C GLU A 260 -48.32 -9.89 16.74
N THR A 261 -49.51 -10.43 16.98
CA THR A 261 -50.80 -9.69 16.95
C THR A 261 -51.25 -9.19 18.33
N ASP A 262 -50.38 -9.19 19.33
CA ASP A 262 -50.78 -9.00 20.72
C ASP A 262 -50.75 -7.52 21.16
N ILE A 263 -51.83 -7.05 21.81
CA ILE A 263 -52.04 -5.64 22.18
C ILE A 263 -51.02 -5.17 23.24
N GLY A 264 -50.40 -6.10 23.97
CA GLY A 264 -49.32 -5.83 24.92
C GLY A 264 -48.00 -5.38 24.28
N VAL A 265 -47.74 -5.77 23.03
CA VAL A 265 -46.52 -5.43 22.28
C VAL A 265 -46.55 -3.97 21.81
N ILE A 266 -47.74 -3.42 21.57
CA ILE A 266 -47.95 -2.03 21.10
C ILE A 266 -47.34 -0.99 22.06
N LYS A 267 -47.39 -1.21 23.39
CA LYS A 267 -46.79 -0.30 24.37
C LYS A 267 -45.26 -0.28 24.35
N ASN A 268 -44.62 -1.42 24.06
CA ASN A 268 -43.16 -1.50 23.94
C ASN A 268 -42.69 -1.04 22.56
N VAL A 269 -43.47 -1.29 21.51
CA VAL A 269 -43.23 -0.81 20.14
C VAL A 269 -43.24 0.70 20.06
N GLU A 270 -44.14 1.36 20.81
CA GLU A 270 -44.12 2.82 20.95
C GLU A 270 -42.74 3.30 21.38
N THR A 271 -42.00 2.57 22.21
CA THR A 271 -40.70 3.03 22.68
C THR A 271 -39.49 2.47 21.91
N GLU A 272 -39.57 1.21 21.52
CA GLU A 272 -38.44 0.48 20.97
C GLU A 272 -38.24 0.75 19.47
N ALA A 273 -39.32 0.92 18.69
CA ALA A 273 -39.18 1.17 17.26
C ALA A 273 -38.53 2.53 16.95
N PRO A 274 -38.89 3.65 17.62
CA PRO A 274 -38.17 4.91 17.49
C PRO A 274 -36.71 4.81 17.94
N ALA A 275 -36.44 4.13 19.05
CA ALA A 275 -35.07 3.96 19.57
C ALA A 275 -34.20 3.16 18.59
N TRP A 276 -34.69 2.01 18.14
CA TRP A 276 -34.01 1.15 17.18
C TRP A 276 -33.77 1.86 15.85
N ALA A 277 -34.74 2.62 15.33
CA ALA A 277 -34.59 3.38 14.10
C ALA A 277 -33.48 4.45 14.20
N ARG A 278 -33.38 5.15 15.34
CA ARG A 278 -32.29 6.12 15.60
C ARG A 278 -30.93 5.42 15.68
N GLU A 279 -30.84 4.30 16.40
CA GLU A 279 -29.60 3.53 16.54
C GLU A 279 -29.06 2.98 15.21
N ASN A 280 -29.98 2.67 14.28
CA ASN A 280 -29.66 2.16 12.95
C ASN A 280 -29.56 3.26 11.88
N GLY A 281 -29.61 4.55 12.29
CA GLY A 281 -29.34 5.69 11.43
C GLY A 281 -30.45 6.05 10.44
N TYR A 282 -31.71 5.81 10.80
CA TYR A 282 -32.89 6.30 10.07
C TYR A 282 -33.34 7.67 10.60
N ASP A 283 -33.77 8.55 9.70
CA ASP A 283 -34.18 9.92 10.01
C ASP A 283 -35.71 10.03 10.24
N ILE A 284 -36.48 9.18 9.55
CA ILE A 284 -37.95 9.23 9.51
C ILE A 284 -38.54 7.85 9.77
N LEU A 285 -39.50 7.79 10.69
CA LEU A 285 -40.34 6.63 10.95
C LEU A 285 -41.73 6.85 10.33
N ASP A 286 -41.99 6.19 9.21
CA ASP A 286 -43.26 6.30 8.50
C ASP A 286 -44.31 5.38 9.10
N MET A 287 -45.43 5.95 9.57
CA MET A 287 -46.52 5.15 10.15
C MET A 287 -47.60 4.79 9.15
N ARG A 288 -47.51 5.26 7.90
CA ARG A 288 -48.48 4.94 6.84
C ARG A 288 -48.49 3.41 6.62
N GLY A 289 -49.58 2.75 7.02
CA GLY A 289 -49.76 1.30 6.88
C GLY A 289 -49.55 0.45 8.15
N ALA A 290 -49.47 1.03 9.34
CA ALA A 290 -49.44 0.27 10.60
C ALA A 290 -50.75 -0.54 10.83
N ARG A 291 -50.66 -1.81 11.28
CA ARG A 291 -51.82 -2.67 11.59
C ARG A 291 -52.32 -2.43 13.01
N GLY A 292 -53.61 -2.15 13.19
CA GLY A 292 -54.28 -2.12 14.50
C GLY A 292 -55.39 -1.07 14.58
N ALA A 293 -56.49 -1.40 15.28
CA ALA A 293 -57.69 -0.57 15.39
C ALA A 293 -57.49 0.79 16.11
N ILE A 294 -56.32 1.05 16.71
CA ILE A 294 -56.02 2.29 17.46
C ILE A 294 -55.62 3.45 16.53
N TYR A 295 -55.28 3.17 15.26
CA TYR A 295 -54.86 4.20 14.28
C TYR A 295 -55.61 4.09 12.95
N LYS A 296 -56.88 3.67 12.97
CA LYS A 296 -57.71 3.65 11.76
C LYS A 296 -57.94 5.09 11.26
N GLY A 297 -57.19 5.50 10.23
CA GLY A 297 -57.48 6.68 9.43
C GLY A 297 -56.34 7.69 9.22
N MET A 298 -55.11 7.44 9.69
CA MET A 298 -54.04 8.44 9.64
C MET A 298 -52.93 8.13 8.64
N ASP A 299 -52.75 9.01 7.65
CA ASP A 299 -51.55 9.11 6.81
C ASP A 299 -50.45 9.92 7.52
N GLU A 300 -50.17 9.58 8.79
CA GLU A 300 -49.20 10.30 9.60
C GLU A 300 -47.77 9.79 9.37
N ILE A 301 -46.84 10.71 9.13
CA ILE A 301 -45.40 10.45 9.03
C ILE A 301 -44.75 11.03 10.28
N ARG A 302 -44.06 10.20 11.06
CA ARG A 302 -43.35 10.68 12.25
C ARG A 302 -41.88 10.89 11.99
N VAL A 303 -41.42 12.09 12.27
CA VAL A 303 -40.01 12.45 12.09
C VAL A 303 -39.28 12.33 13.42
N LEU A 304 -38.20 11.52 13.41
CA LEU A 304 -37.36 11.27 14.57
C LEU A 304 -36.28 12.34 14.73
N ASN A 305 -35.83 12.91 13.60
CA ASN A 305 -34.84 13.99 13.56
C ASN A 305 -35.46 15.28 12.98
N PRO A 306 -35.72 16.33 13.78
CA PRO A 306 -36.28 17.58 13.28
C PRO A 306 -35.43 18.25 12.17
N ASP A 307 -34.13 17.97 12.09
CA ASP A 307 -33.23 18.62 11.14
C ASP A 307 -33.53 18.29 9.67
N VAL A 308 -34.23 17.18 9.41
CA VAL A 308 -34.66 16.81 8.05
C VAL A 308 -35.96 17.48 7.61
N VAL A 309 -36.61 18.25 8.50
CA VAL A 309 -37.83 19.00 8.20
C VAL A 309 -37.51 20.49 8.17
N LYS A 310 -37.92 21.18 7.11
CA LYS A 310 -37.70 22.61 6.92
C LYS A 310 -39.01 23.33 6.71
N THR A 311 -39.15 24.53 7.27
CA THR A 311 -40.23 25.45 6.88
C THR A 311 -39.91 26.14 5.57
N LYS A 312 -40.92 26.76 4.96
CA LYS A 312 -40.73 27.61 3.76
C LYS A 312 -39.66 28.68 3.99
N SER A 313 -39.67 29.35 5.15
CA SER A 313 -38.67 30.37 5.50
C SER A 313 -37.26 29.78 5.56
N GLN A 314 -37.10 28.61 6.19
CA GLN A 314 -35.81 27.95 6.29
C GLN A 314 -35.26 27.49 4.94
N LEU A 315 -36.12 27.03 4.01
CA LEU A 315 -35.71 26.72 2.65
C LEU A 315 -35.28 27.96 1.86
N THR A 316 -36.00 29.08 2.04
CA THR A 316 -35.63 30.37 1.44
C THR A 316 -34.29 30.87 1.98
N ASP A 317 -34.08 30.80 3.30
CA ASP A 317 -32.83 31.18 3.94
C ASP A 317 -31.68 30.26 3.51
N PHE A 318 -31.93 28.96 3.41
CA PHE A 318 -30.98 27.97 2.91
C PHE A 318 -30.58 28.28 1.46
N TYR A 319 -31.54 28.54 0.58
CA TYR A 319 -31.26 28.97 -0.80
C TYR A 319 -30.41 30.24 -0.81
N ASN A 320 -30.80 31.25 -0.04
CA ASN A 320 -30.06 32.52 0.03
C ASN A 320 -28.62 32.32 0.51
N GLN A 321 -28.37 31.39 1.44
CA GLN A 321 -27.03 31.02 1.88
C GLN A 321 -26.27 30.21 0.81
N ALA A 322 -26.94 29.27 0.15
CA ALA A 322 -26.37 28.42 -0.89
C ALA A 322 -25.95 29.21 -2.14
N VAL A 323 -26.73 30.25 -2.50
CA VAL A 323 -26.54 31.11 -3.67
C VAL A 323 -25.65 32.33 -3.39
N LYS A 324 -25.65 32.90 -2.18
CA LYS A 324 -24.75 34.03 -1.83
C LYS A 324 -23.26 33.70 -1.91
N GLY A 325 -22.92 32.42 -2.02
CA GLY A 325 -21.55 31.95 -1.95
C GLY A 325 -21.06 32.06 -0.51
N VAL A 326 -20.50 30.96 0.00
CA VAL A 326 -19.60 31.07 1.14
C VAL A 326 -18.53 32.08 0.72
N LYS A 327 -18.43 33.22 1.42
CA LYS A 327 -17.22 34.05 1.38
C LYS A 327 -16.08 33.11 1.71
N VAL A 328 -15.36 32.68 0.68
CA VAL A 328 -14.14 31.90 0.80
C VAL A 328 -13.26 32.74 1.72
N ALA A 329 -12.95 32.19 2.89
CA ALA A 329 -11.92 32.74 3.75
C ALA A 329 -10.68 33.01 2.88
N PRO A 330 -10.00 34.16 3.06
CA PRO A 330 -9.03 34.63 2.09
C PRO A 330 -7.90 33.60 1.87
N GLU A 331 -7.57 33.42 0.60
CA GLU A 331 -6.29 32.88 0.10
C GLU A 331 -5.90 31.44 0.53
N ILE A 332 -6.43 30.45 -0.17
CA ILE A 332 -5.59 29.33 -0.63
C ILE A 332 -5.54 29.46 -2.15
N THR A 333 -4.61 30.27 -2.67
CA THR A 333 -4.29 30.31 -4.10
C THR A 333 -3.94 28.90 -4.55
N ALA A 334 -4.69 28.35 -5.52
CA ALA A 334 -4.37 27.05 -6.10
C ALA A 334 -2.93 27.08 -6.63
N LYS A 335 -2.08 26.20 -6.12
CA LYS A 335 -0.66 26.15 -6.55
C LYS A 335 -0.51 25.47 -7.92
N LEU A 336 -1.55 24.78 -8.39
CA LEU A 336 -1.63 24.13 -9.69
C LEU A 336 -2.91 24.53 -10.43
N ALA A 337 -2.79 24.80 -11.73
CA ALA A 337 -3.92 25.01 -12.62
C ALA A 337 -4.60 23.68 -12.98
N GLN A 338 -5.91 23.70 -13.26
CA GLN A 338 -6.66 22.48 -13.60
C GLN A 338 -6.11 21.79 -14.86
N GLY A 339 -5.70 22.56 -15.88
CA GLY A 339 -5.08 21.99 -17.09
C GLY A 339 -3.77 21.24 -16.83
N ASP A 340 -2.97 21.66 -15.85
CA ASP A 340 -1.76 20.94 -15.43
C ASP A 340 -2.12 19.63 -14.74
N ILE A 341 -3.15 19.65 -13.88
CA ILE A 341 -3.67 18.47 -13.18
C ILE A 341 -4.20 17.45 -14.20
N ASP A 342 -4.99 17.89 -15.18
CA ASP A 342 -5.57 17.01 -16.20
C ASP A 342 -4.47 16.39 -17.06
N THR A 343 -3.44 17.16 -17.43
CA THR A 343 -2.27 16.68 -18.18
C THR A 343 -1.57 15.55 -17.43
N LEU A 344 -1.37 15.70 -16.11
CA LEU A 344 -0.70 14.70 -15.27
C LEU A 344 -1.57 13.43 -15.08
N PHE A 345 -2.88 13.56 -14.94
CA PHE A 345 -3.79 12.40 -14.93
C PHE A 345 -3.77 11.64 -16.26
N ILE A 346 -3.73 12.36 -17.39
CA ILE A 346 -3.62 11.75 -18.73
C ILE A 346 -2.33 10.95 -18.86
N GLN A 347 -1.21 11.42 -18.31
CA GLN A 347 0.05 10.67 -18.30
C GLN A 347 -0.07 9.34 -17.56
N ILE A 348 -0.71 9.34 -16.38
CA ILE A 348 -0.99 8.10 -15.63
C ILE A 348 -1.85 7.16 -16.47
N GLN A 349 -2.96 7.66 -17.03
CA GLN A 349 -3.92 6.85 -17.80
C GLN A 349 -3.30 6.26 -19.07
N ARG A 350 -2.42 7.00 -19.74
CA ARG A 350 -1.75 6.60 -20.99
C ARG A 350 -0.42 5.88 -20.77
N HIS A 351 0.01 5.68 -19.52
CA HIS A 351 1.26 4.98 -19.25
C HIS A 351 1.23 3.56 -19.86
N PRO A 352 2.21 3.18 -20.70
CA PRO A 352 2.18 1.93 -21.44
C PRO A 352 2.35 0.70 -20.55
N ASP A 353 3.13 0.83 -19.47
CA ASP A 353 3.57 -0.32 -18.66
C ASP A 353 2.73 -0.54 -17.39
N LEU A 354 1.77 0.34 -17.09
CA LEU A 354 0.88 0.18 -15.94
C LEU A 354 -0.36 -0.65 -16.32
N SER A 355 -0.77 -1.58 -15.45
CA SER A 355 -2.07 -2.26 -15.60
C SER A 355 -3.24 -1.30 -15.32
N VAL A 356 -4.48 -1.74 -15.61
CA VAL A 356 -5.68 -0.96 -15.28
C VAL A 356 -5.76 -0.65 -13.78
N TYR A 357 -5.49 -1.63 -12.92
CA TYR A 357 -5.49 -1.45 -11.46
C TYR A 357 -4.35 -0.56 -10.97
N ASP A 358 -3.17 -0.67 -11.59
CA ASP A 358 -2.03 0.19 -11.28
C ASP A 358 -2.33 1.64 -11.64
N LYS A 359 -2.98 1.88 -12.79
CA LYS A 359 -3.41 3.22 -13.20
C LYS A 359 -4.40 3.83 -12.20
N ILE A 360 -5.37 3.04 -11.73
CA ILE A 360 -6.33 3.50 -10.69
C ILE A 360 -5.57 3.83 -9.40
N SER A 361 -4.66 2.96 -8.97
CA SER A 361 -3.89 3.13 -7.74
C SER A 361 -2.95 4.34 -7.79
N ALA A 362 -2.31 4.56 -8.95
CA ALA A 362 -1.48 5.72 -9.22
C ALA A 362 -2.31 7.00 -9.27
N ALA A 363 -3.48 6.99 -9.93
CA ALA A 363 -4.40 8.12 -9.98
C ALA A 363 -4.92 8.50 -8.58
N ASP A 364 -5.26 7.50 -7.75
CA ASP A 364 -5.65 7.75 -6.37
C ASP A 364 -4.48 8.29 -5.53
N GLY A 365 -3.28 7.74 -5.70
CA GLY A 365 -2.06 8.28 -5.08
C GLY A 365 -1.81 9.74 -5.49
N PHE A 366 -1.97 10.07 -6.77
CA PHE A 366 -1.83 11.44 -7.25
C PHE A 366 -2.92 12.35 -6.67
N SER A 367 -4.17 11.88 -6.59
CA SER A 367 -5.28 12.59 -5.94
C SER A 367 -5.02 12.88 -4.46
N GLN A 368 -4.38 11.95 -3.74
CA GLN A 368 -3.94 12.16 -2.36
C GLN A 368 -2.87 13.26 -2.27
N LEU A 369 -1.88 13.29 -3.17
CA LEU A 369 -0.89 14.38 -3.22
C LEU A 369 -1.52 15.75 -3.44
N LEU A 370 -2.51 15.84 -4.34
CA LEU A 370 -3.22 17.09 -4.61
C LEU A 370 -4.00 17.59 -3.37
N ARG A 371 -4.45 16.68 -2.51
CA ARG A 371 -5.08 16.96 -1.21
C ARG A 371 -4.08 17.30 -0.11
N GLY A 372 -2.77 17.22 -0.38
CA GLY A 372 -1.73 17.46 0.61
C GLY A 372 -1.39 16.23 1.46
N GLU A 373 -1.92 15.07 1.12
CA GLU A 373 -1.63 13.81 1.81
C GLU A 373 -0.38 13.14 1.23
N ILE A 374 0.26 12.26 2.00
CA ILE A 374 1.40 11.47 1.54
C ILE A 374 0.91 10.04 1.27
N PRO A 375 0.89 9.59 0.00
CA PRO A 375 0.42 8.26 -0.36
C PRO A 375 1.25 7.15 0.27
N GLN A 376 0.65 5.96 0.32
CA GLN A 376 1.35 4.75 0.73
C GLN A 376 2.53 4.43 -0.21
N PRO A 377 3.58 3.72 0.26
CA PRO A 377 4.77 3.40 -0.53
C PRO A 377 4.49 2.73 -1.88
N SER A 378 3.49 1.84 -1.95
CA SER A 378 3.07 1.18 -3.19
C SER A 378 2.56 2.17 -4.24
N LYS A 379 1.75 3.15 -3.82
CA LYS A 379 1.25 4.22 -4.70
C LYS A 379 2.36 5.19 -5.09
N LEU A 380 3.24 5.55 -4.15
CA LEU A 380 4.43 6.35 -4.43
C LEU A 380 5.34 5.65 -5.45
N SER A 381 5.42 4.32 -5.41
CA SER A 381 6.19 3.55 -6.40
C SER A 381 5.61 3.69 -7.79
N LEU A 382 4.30 3.56 -7.94
CA LEU A 382 3.66 3.77 -9.24
C LEU A 382 3.82 5.22 -9.73
N LEU A 383 3.74 6.19 -8.83
CA LEU A 383 4.01 7.60 -9.16
C LEU A 383 5.48 7.84 -9.54
N GLU A 384 6.42 7.11 -8.95
CA GLU A 384 7.84 7.16 -9.35
C GLU A 384 8.04 6.60 -10.77
N ASP A 385 7.30 5.54 -11.13
CA ASP A 385 7.37 4.98 -12.49
C ASP A 385 6.81 5.96 -13.53
N VAL A 386 5.76 6.72 -13.19
CA VAL A 386 5.12 7.66 -14.11
C VAL A 386 5.85 9.00 -14.18
N PHE A 387 6.20 9.59 -13.04
CA PHE A 387 6.68 10.98 -12.93
C PHE A 387 8.15 11.10 -12.52
N GLY A 388 8.80 9.98 -12.21
CA GLY A 388 10.19 9.97 -11.77
C GLY A 388 10.39 10.28 -10.28
N LYS A 389 11.64 10.13 -9.85
CA LYS A 389 12.06 10.17 -8.44
C LYS A 389 11.98 11.56 -7.79
N ASP A 390 12.07 12.64 -8.56
CA ASP A 390 12.15 13.99 -8.01
C ASP A 390 10.83 14.40 -7.34
N LEU A 391 9.70 14.03 -7.94
CA LEU A 391 8.38 14.19 -7.33
C LEU A 391 8.30 13.48 -5.97
N ILE A 392 8.75 12.23 -5.92
CA ILE A 392 8.69 11.41 -4.71
C ILE A 392 9.63 11.95 -3.64
N LYS A 393 10.82 12.39 -4.02
CA LYS A 393 11.79 13.00 -3.11
C LYS A 393 11.19 14.23 -2.42
N GLU A 394 10.59 15.14 -3.18
CA GLU A 394 9.95 16.33 -2.62
C GLU A 394 8.71 16.00 -1.79
N THR A 395 7.94 14.99 -2.20
CA THR A 395 6.81 14.47 -1.40
C THR A 395 7.26 13.92 -0.05
N LEU A 396 8.29 13.06 -0.03
CA LEU A 396 8.81 12.46 1.20
C LEU A 396 9.48 13.50 2.11
N ASN A 397 9.98 14.61 1.56
CA ASN A 397 10.45 15.77 2.32
C ASN A 397 9.32 16.48 3.08
N LYS A 398 8.04 16.25 2.77
CA LYS A 398 6.91 16.79 3.53
C LYS A 398 6.45 15.89 4.67
N ARG A 399 7.04 14.71 4.83
CA ARG A 399 6.73 13.82 5.96
C ARG A 399 7.00 14.49 7.30
N PRO A 400 6.24 14.15 8.35
CA PRO A 400 6.48 14.62 9.71
C PRO A 400 7.93 14.39 10.16
N ALA A 401 8.48 15.34 10.92
CA ALA A 401 9.85 15.25 11.43
C ALA A 401 10.10 13.98 12.27
N LEU A 402 9.07 13.51 13.00
CA LEU A 402 9.17 12.27 13.79
C LEU A 402 9.35 11.04 12.89
N ASP A 403 8.68 10.99 11.74
CA ASP A 403 8.82 9.86 10.80
C ASP A 403 10.19 9.89 10.13
N LYS A 404 10.68 11.08 9.77
CA LYS A 404 12.06 11.25 9.29
C LYS A 404 13.10 10.85 10.35
N LEU A 405 12.86 11.16 11.63
CA LEU A 405 13.73 10.76 12.72
C LEU A 405 13.71 9.24 12.94
N LYS A 406 12.55 8.59 12.83
CA LYS A 406 12.43 7.13 12.86
C LYS A 406 13.18 6.47 11.71
N ASP A 407 13.06 7.01 10.49
CA ASP A 407 13.80 6.52 9.33
C ASP A 407 15.31 6.68 9.56
N LEU A 408 15.76 7.83 10.02
CA LEU A 408 17.17 8.08 10.35
C LEU A 408 17.69 7.11 11.41
N ALA A 409 16.94 6.92 12.51
CA ALA A 409 17.30 5.96 13.54
C ALA A 409 17.38 4.53 12.99
N THR A 410 16.42 4.15 12.13
CA THR A 410 16.42 2.85 11.44
C THR A 410 17.64 2.70 10.53
N GLU A 411 18.00 3.73 9.76
CA GLU A 411 19.18 3.71 8.90
C GLU A 411 20.48 3.56 9.70
N VAL A 412 20.61 4.29 10.82
CA VAL A 412 21.77 4.21 11.73
C VAL A 412 21.88 2.81 12.34
N LEU A 413 20.78 2.24 12.83
CA LEU A 413 20.74 0.87 13.36
C LEU A 413 21.09 -0.20 12.31
N ASN A 414 20.92 0.10 11.03
CA ASN A 414 21.27 -0.79 9.92
C ASN A 414 22.68 -0.57 9.35
N ILE A 415 23.44 0.43 9.81
CA ILE A 415 24.83 0.65 9.38
C ILE A 415 25.70 -0.59 9.70
N PRO A 416 25.72 -1.13 10.93
CA PRO A 416 26.55 -2.29 11.26
C PRO A 416 26.25 -3.50 10.36
N ARG A 417 24.97 -3.77 10.07
CA ARG A 417 24.57 -4.82 9.13
C ARG A 417 25.15 -4.61 7.73
N SER A 418 25.04 -3.39 7.21
CA SER A 418 25.50 -3.06 5.86
C SER A 418 27.02 -3.18 5.76
N LEU A 419 27.74 -2.84 6.83
CA LEU A 419 29.19 -3.05 6.95
C LEU A 419 29.54 -4.55 7.05
N LEU A 420 28.86 -5.32 7.89
CA LEU A 420 29.05 -6.78 8.01
C LEU A 420 28.81 -7.53 6.70
N ALA A 421 27.89 -7.03 5.86
CA ALA A 421 27.57 -7.57 4.55
C ALA A 421 28.40 -6.98 3.40
N SER A 422 29.32 -6.06 3.69
CA SER A 422 30.11 -5.37 2.67
C SER A 422 31.35 -6.15 2.25
N PHE A 423 31.90 -5.77 1.09
CA PHE A 423 33.11 -6.36 0.48
C PHE A 423 33.06 -7.88 0.22
N ASP A 424 31.91 -8.54 0.39
CA ASP A 424 31.68 -9.93 -0.01
C ASP A 424 30.88 -9.99 -1.33
N MET A 425 30.97 -11.12 -2.04
CA MET A 425 30.08 -11.47 -3.16
C MET A 425 29.28 -12.72 -2.78
N SER A 426 28.64 -12.67 -1.61
CA SER A 426 28.12 -13.88 -0.95
C SER A 426 26.76 -14.37 -1.44
N ALA A 427 26.08 -13.63 -2.32
CA ALA A 427 24.77 -14.00 -2.86
C ALA A 427 24.71 -15.42 -3.46
N PRO A 428 25.72 -15.90 -4.23
CA PRO A 428 25.70 -17.22 -4.83
C PRO A 428 25.55 -18.36 -3.81
N LEU A 429 26.38 -18.40 -2.76
CA LEU A 429 26.39 -19.54 -1.84
C LEU A 429 25.53 -19.32 -0.59
N ARG A 430 25.14 -18.07 -0.29
CA ARG A 430 24.15 -17.79 0.77
C ARG A 430 22.71 -17.97 0.32
N GLN A 431 22.37 -17.53 -0.89
CA GLN A 431 20.98 -17.48 -1.38
C GLN A 431 20.78 -18.21 -2.70
N GLY A 432 21.70 -18.09 -3.65
CA GLY A 432 21.60 -18.73 -4.97
C GLY A 432 21.76 -20.25 -4.97
N VAL A 433 22.41 -20.81 -3.93
CA VAL A 433 22.80 -22.22 -3.85
C VAL A 433 21.63 -23.19 -4.00
N PHE A 434 20.42 -22.77 -3.64
CA PHE A 434 19.21 -23.57 -3.84
C PHE A 434 19.00 -23.93 -5.33
N PHE A 435 19.42 -23.06 -6.25
CA PHE A 435 19.34 -23.28 -7.70
C PHE A 435 20.65 -23.81 -8.31
N ILE A 436 21.51 -24.47 -7.53
CA ILE A 436 22.74 -25.09 -8.05
C ILE A 436 22.46 -26.13 -9.16
N GLY A 437 21.30 -26.78 -9.15
CA GLY A 437 20.80 -27.64 -10.25
C GLY A 437 20.47 -26.90 -11.56
N LYS A 438 20.56 -25.57 -11.59
CA LYS A 438 20.33 -24.70 -12.76
C LYS A 438 21.63 -23.99 -13.16
N PRO A 439 22.69 -24.72 -13.57
CA PRO A 439 24.06 -24.18 -13.70
C PRO A 439 24.16 -23.04 -14.71
N LYS A 440 23.37 -23.06 -15.80
CA LYS A 440 23.37 -21.97 -16.80
C LYS A 440 22.88 -20.64 -16.20
N SER A 441 21.82 -20.66 -15.40
CA SER A 441 21.29 -19.45 -14.75
C SER A 441 22.24 -18.94 -13.66
N VAL A 442 22.80 -19.86 -12.86
CA VAL A 442 23.79 -19.55 -11.82
C VAL A 442 25.05 -18.92 -12.42
N ALA A 443 25.60 -19.50 -13.49
CA ALA A 443 26.80 -18.98 -14.15
C ALA A 443 26.55 -17.60 -14.81
N LYS A 444 25.41 -17.42 -15.49
CA LYS A 444 25.04 -16.12 -16.08
C LYS A 444 24.85 -15.05 -15.00
N ALA A 445 24.21 -15.39 -13.88
CA ALA A 445 24.05 -14.49 -12.74
C ALA A 445 25.41 -14.12 -12.13
N GLY A 446 26.31 -15.10 -11.98
CA GLY A 446 27.68 -14.88 -11.50
C GLY A 446 28.47 -13.95 -12.43
N TYR A 447 28.41 -14.17 -13.75
CA TYR A 447 29.05 -13.27 -14.71
C TYR A 447 28.51 -11.84 -14.62
N GLN A 448 27.19 -11.68 -14.54
CA GLN A 448 26.55 -10.36 -14.40
C GLN A 448 26.91 -9.68 -13.08
N MET A 449 27.00 -10.44 -11.98
CA MET A 449 27.46 -9.95 -10.67
C MET A 449 28.81 -9.25 -10.77
N PHE A 450 29.83 -9.91 -11.32
CA PHE A 450 31.17 -9.31 -11.45
C PHE A 450 31.17 -8.08 -12.37
N ARG A 451 30.49 -8.17 -13.52
CA ARG A 451 30.45 -7.07 -14.50
C ARG A 451 29.78 -5.81 -13.93
N GLN A 452 28.78 -5.97 -13.07
CA GLN A 452 27.99 -4.88 -12.50
C GLN A 452 28.56 -4.37 -11.16
N ALA A 453 29.26 -5.23 -10.40
CA ALA A 453 29.93 -4.84 -9.15
C ALA A 453 30.85 -3.61 -9.36
N PHE A 454 31.65 -3.63 -10.42
CA PHE A 454 32.64 -2.59 -10.74
C PHE A 454 32.16 -1.57 -11.78
N SER A 455 30.87 -1.61 -12.19
CA SER A 455 30.34 -0.69 -13.19
C SER A 455 28.90 -0.31 -12.89
N GLU A 456 28.71 0.86 -12.28
CA GLU A 456 27.39 1.44 -12.04
C GLU A 456 26.60 1.63 -13.32
N LYS A 457 27.26 2.03 -14.42
CA LYS A 457 26.64 2.15 -15.75
C LYS A 457 26.01 0.82 -16.20
N ASN A 458 26.75 -0.29 -16.12
CA ASN A 458 26.22 -1.60 -16.50
C ASN A 458 25.07 -2.02 -15.59
N TYR A 459 25.15 -1.72 -14.30
CA TYR A 459 24.11 -2.02 -13.32
C TYR A 459 22.80 -1.27 -13.61
N VAL A 460 22.90 0.05 -13.79
CA VAL A 460 21.79 0.93 -14.17
C VAL A 460 21.15 0.46 -15.48
N GLN A 461 21.98 0.22 -16.49
CA GLN A 461 21.50 -0.26 -17.79
C GLN A 461 20.76 -1.58 -17.67
N TRP A 462 21.27 -2.55 -16.91
CA TRP A 462 20.61 -3.84 -16.73
C TRP A 462 19.24 -3.70 -16.05
N LEU A 463 19.13 -2.86 -15.01
CA LEU A 463 17.87 -2.59 -14.33
C LEU A 463 16.85 -1.88 -15.22
N ASP A 464 17.30 -1.06 -16.16
CA ASP A 464 16.41 -0.38 -17.10
C ASP A 464 16.02 -1.30 -18.27
N ASP A 465 16.93 -2.16 -18.71
CA ASP A 465 16.68 -3.11 -19.80
C ASP A 465 15.78 -4.26 -19.37
N VAL A 466 15.88 -4.74 -18.12
CA VAL A 466 14.96 -5.78 -17.60
C VAL A 466 13.51 -5.28 -17.58
N LYS A 467 13.28 -3.97 -17.37
CA LYS A 467 11.94 -3.36 -17.39
C LYS A 467 11.31 -3.34 -18.79
N LYS A 468 12.14 -3.40 -19.83
CA LYS A 468 11.71 -3.35 -21.24
C LYS A 468 11.46 -4.74 -21.82
N THR A 469 11.75 -5.82 -21.09
CA THR A 469 11.56 -7.16 -21.62
C THR A 469 10.07 -7.51 -21.67
N PRO A 470 9.62 -8.31 -22.65
CA PRO A 470 8.21 -8.73 -22.75
C PRO A 470 7.71 -9.43 -21.48
N GLU A 471 8.60 -10.12 -20.76
CA GLU A 471 8.28 -10.87 -19.55
C GLU A 471 8.20 -10.00 -18.30
N TYR A 472 8.61 -8.72 -18.35
CA TYR A 472 8.65 -7.87 -17.17
C TYR A 472 7.28 -7.72 -16.53
N LYS A 473 6.24 -7.50 -17.34
CA LYS A 473 4.87 -7.39 -16.83
C LYS A 473 4.42 -8.70 -16.18
N LEU A 474 4.73 -9.84 -16.80
CA LEU A 474 4.45 -11.15 -16.21
C LEU A 474 5.17 -11.35 -14.87
N MET A 475 6.44 -10.95 -14.76
CA MET A 475 7.20 -11.02 -13.52
C MET A 475 6.54 -10.20 -12.40
N GLN A 476 6.14 -8.96 -12.71
CA GLN A 476 5.44 -8.09 -11.76
C GLN A 476 4.08 -8.67 -11.33
N ASP A 477 3.26 -9.07 -12.30
CA ASP A 477 1.92 -9.61 -12.04
C ASP A 477 1.97 -10.94 -11.28
N SER A 478 3.08 -11.67 -11.39
CA SER A 478 3.35 -12.90 -10.64
C SER A 478 3.96 -12.66 -9.25
N GLY A 479 4.17 -11.41 -8.86
CA GLY A 479 4.78 -11.04 -7.58
C GLY A 479 6.28 -11.36 -7.48
N LEU A 480 7.00 -11.53 -8.60
CA LEU A 480 8.44 -11.76 -8.57
C LEU A 480 9.16 -10.50 -8.06
N TYR A 481 9.96 -10.65 -7.02
CA TYR A 481 10.66 -9.52 -6.42
C TYR A 481 11.98 -9.22 -7.16
N LEU A 482 12.11 -7.99 -7.64
CA LEU A 482 13.34 -7.44 -8.20
C LEU A 482 13.74 -6.20 -7.39
N ALA A 483 14.91 -6.25 -6.75
CA ALA A 483 15.43 -5.11 -5.99
C ALA A 483 15.91 -4.00 -6.93
N ASP A 484 15.53 -2.76 -6.66
CA ASP A 484 16.02 -1.58 -7.37
C ASP A 484 16.37 -0.51 -6.31
N PRO A 485 17.62 -0.47 -5.81
CA PRO A 485 18.04 0.41 -4.72
C PRO A 485 18.01 1.90 -5.09
N ARG A 486 17.73 2.22 -6.37
CA ARG A 486 17.56 3.58 -6.87
C ARG A 486 16.16 4.13 -6.59
N ARG A 487 15.17 3.27 -6.27
CA ARG A 487 13.79 3.68 -6.02
C ARG A 487 13.67 4.46 -4.73
N VAL A 488 13.17 5.69 -4.82
CA VAL A 488 12.96 6.57 -3.66
C VAL A 488 11.69 6.18 -2.90
N SER A 489 10.64 5.80 -3.62
CA SER A 489 9.32 5.43 -3.09
C SER A 489 9.33 4.24 -2.13
N GLY A 490 10.15 3.23 -2.43
CA GLY A 490 10.28 2.03 -1.62
C GLY A 490 11.26 2.18 -0.46
N GLY A 491 12.02 3.28 -0.40
CA GLY A 491 13.02 3.53 0.63
C GLY A 491 13.94 2.33 0.84
N LEU A 492 14.14 1.94 2.10
CA LEU A 492 14.92 0.74 2.41
C LEU A 492 14.27 -0.54 1.86
N ALA A 493 12.94 -0.63 1.78
CA ALA A 493 12.26 -1.85 1.32
C ALA A 493 12.51 -2.20 -0.16
N ALA A 494 12.97 -1.24 -0.98
CA ALA A 494 13.36 -1.49 -2.37
C ALA A 494 14.74 -2.17 -2.51
N ARG A 495 15.51 -2.26 -1.43
CA ARG A 495 16.89 -2.78 -1.39
C ARG A 495 16.95 -4.24 -1.00
N GLU A 496 18.10 -4.87 -1.22
CA GLU A 496 18.39 -6.19 -0.64
C GLU A 496 18.50 -6.12 0.89
N GLU A 497 17.90 -7.08 1.61
CA GLU A 497 17.70 -7.02 3.08
C GLU A 497 19.02 -6.88 3.87
N ARG A 498 20.15 -7.24 3.24
CA ARG A 498 21.51 -7.08 3.76
C ARG A 498 22.11 -5.68 3.59
N PHE A 499 21.59 -4.87 2.66
CA PHE A 499 22.10 -3.53 2.31
C PHE A 499 21.08 -2.42 2.63
N MET A 500 20.57 -2.41 3.86
CA MET A 500 19.45 -1.55 4.30
C MET A 500 19.92 -0.22 4.93
N SER A 501 21.01 0.38 4.46
CA SER A 501 21.49 1.68 4.94
C SER A 501 22.10 2.53 3.82
N GLN A 502 21.47 3.67 3.51
CA GLN A 502 22.01 4.63 2.55
C GLN A 502 23.18 5.43 3.15
N LEU A 503 23.19 5.61 4.47
CA LEU A 503 24.26 6.29 5.19
C LEU A 503 25.59 5.52 5.08
N ALA A 504 25.54 4.19 5.15
CA ALA A 504 26.75 3.36 5.06
C ALA A 504 27.49 3.59 3.73
N GLU A 505 26.77 3.75 2.63
CA GLU A 505 27.33 4.03 1.31
C GLU A 505 27.96 5.42 1.14
N LYS A 506 27.70 6.34 2.07
CA LYS A 506 28.27 7.69 2.08
C LYS A 506 29.56 7.78 2.88
N ILE A 507 29.98 6.72 3.56
CA ILE A 507 31.24 6.67 4.29
C ILE A 507 32.39 6.84 3.29
N PRO A 508 33.31 7.81 3.46
CA PRO A 508 34.45 7.99 2.57
C PRO A 508 35.27 6.70 2.44
N ILE A 509 35.71 6.39 1.22
CA ILE A 509 36.51 5.19 0.86
C ILE A 509 35.72 3.88 1.01
N ILE A 510 35.24 3.56 2.21
CA ILE A 510 34.50 2.33 2.54
C ILE A 510 33.17 2.24 1.76
N GLY A 511 32.47 3.37 1.62
CA GLY A 511 31.17 3.45 0.96
C GLY A 511 31.21 3.03 -0.51
N GLN A 512 32.34 3.19 -1.21
CA GLN A 512 32.48 2.72 -2.59
C GLN A 512 32.47 1.19 -2.67
N GLY A 513 33.11 0.52 -1.71
CA GLY A 513 33.09 -0.94 -1.60
C GLY A 513 31.72 -1.48 -1.21
N ILE A 514 30.99 -0.78 -0.33
CA ILE A 514 29.60 -1.12 0.01
C ILE A 514 28.71 -1.03 -1.23
N LYS A 515 28.80 0.06 -2.01
CA LYS A 515 28.06 0.20 -3.27
C LYS A 515 28.40 -0.91 -4.27
N ALA A 516 29.67 -1.28 -4.38
CA ALA A 516 30.09 -2.39 -5.25
C ALA A 516 29.51 -3.74 -4.79
N ALA A 517 29.53 -4.02 -3.49
CA ALA A 517 28.94 -5.21 -2.90
C ALA A 517 27.41 -5.23 -3.06
N GLU A 518 26.71 -4.12 -2.81
CA GLU A 518 25.25 -4.01 -3.02
C GLU A 518 24.88 -4.27 -4.49
N ARG A 519 25.61 -3.65 -5.44
CA ARG A 519 25.44 -3.91 -6.86
C ARG A 519 25.67 -5.37 -7.18
N ALA A 520 26.77 -5.97 -6.73
CA ALA A 520 27.07 -7.39 -6.96
C ALA A 520 25.92 -8.28 -6.46
N TYR A 521 25.52 -8.09 -5.21
CA TYR A 521 24.48 -8.87 -4.54
C TYR A 521 23.13 -8.77 -5.25
N THR A 522 22.70 -7.54 -5.53
CA THR A 522 21.43 -7.28 -6.21
C THR A 522 21.44 -7.78 -7.65
N SER A 523 22.55 -7.60 -8.38
CA SER A 523 22.70 -8.07 -9.76
C SER A 523 22.58 -9.58 -9.85
N TYR A 524 23.29 -10.29 -8.98
CA TYR A 524 23.26 -11.75 -8.95
C TYR A 524 21.83 -12.26 -8.72
N LEU A 525 21.16 -11.75 -7.68
CA LEU A 525 19.85 -12.25 -7.28
C LEU A 525 18.76 -11.86 -8.27
N ASN A 526 18.72 -10.61 -8.73
CA ASN A 526 17.75 -10.21 -9.74
C ASN A 526 17.94 -11.03 -11.02
N LYS A 527 19.18 -11.19 -11.50
CA LYS A 527 19.45 -11.98 -12.70
C LYS A 527 19.05 -13.44 -12.52
N LEU A 528 19.37 -14.04 -11.38
CA LEU A 528 19.00 -15.43 -11.08
C LEU A 528 17.47 -15.60 -11.01
N ARG A 529 16.77 -14.70 -10.32
CA ARG A 529 15.29 -14.69 -10.22
C ARG A 529 14.65 -14.58 -11.59
N THR A 530 15.03 -13.57 -12.38
CA THR A 530 14.52 -13.35 -13.74
C THR A 530 14.76 -14.57 -14.61
N ASP A 531 15.98 -15.10 -14.67
CA ASP A 531 16.29 -16.22 -15.57
C ASP A 531 15.56 -17.50 -15.17
N VAL A 532 15.50 -17.82 -13.87
CA VAL A 532 14.79 -19.01 -13.40
C VAL A 532 13.30 -18.88 -13.63
N PHE A 533 12.71 -17.73 -13.31
CA PHE A 533 11.30 -17.46 -13.54
C PHE A 533 10.95 -17.57 -15.03
N VAL A 534 11.68 -16.86 -15.90
CA VAL A 534 11.43 -16.86 -17.36
C VAL A 534 11.61 -18.25 -17.96
N ASN A 535 12.61 -19.01 -17.54
CA ASN A 535 12.82 -20.36 -18.05
C ASN A 535 11.66 -21.31 -17.70
N ILE A 536 11.15 -21.23 -16.47
CA ILE A 536 10.04 -22.08 -16.03
C ILE A 536 8.71 -21.58 -16.62
N SER A 537 8.48 -20.27 -16.65
CA SER A 537 7.28 -19.67 -17.23
C SER A 537 7.15 -20.01 -18.70
N ASN A 538 8.25 -19.92 -19.47
CA ASN A 538 8.28 -20.32 -20.88
C ASN A 538 7.98 -21.80 -21.09
N LYS A 539 8.37 -22.66 -20.14
CA LYS A 539 8.00 -24.09 -20.17
C LYS A 539 6.50 -24.28 -19.99
N PHE A 540 5.87 -23.56 -19.05
CA PHE A 540 4.42 -23.63 -18.86
C PHE A 540 3.64 -23.09 -20.07
N GLN A 541 4.08 -21.97 -20.64
CA GLN A 541 3.47 -21.42 -21.85
C GLN A 541 3.56 -22.40 -23.04
N LYS A 542 4.71 -23.07 -23.21
CA LYS A 542 4.87 -24.13 -24.23
C LYS A 542 3.96 -25.35 -24.01
N MET A 543 3.48 -25.55 -22.80
CA MET A 543 2.49 -26.58 -22.47
C MET A 543 1.04 -26.10 -22.69
N GLY A 544 0.84 -24.90 -23.25
CA GLY A 544 -0.47 -24.31 -23.47
C GLY A 544 -1.08 -23.62 -22.24
N LEU A 545 -0.32 -23.46 -21.15
CA LEU A 545 -0.81 -22.85 -19.91
C LEU A 545 -0.53 -21.35 -19.94
N SER A 546 -1.44 -20.56 -20.51
CA SER A 546 -1.22 -19.11 -20.63
C SER A 546 -1.32 -18.39 -19.26
N PRO A 547 -0.58 -17.29 -19.03
CA PRO A 547 -0.69 -16.52 -17.78
C PRO A 547 -2.07 -15.98 -17.48
N LYS A 548 -2.79 -15.56 -18.52
CA LYS A 548 -4.13 -14.98 -18.37
C LYS A 548 -5.15 -16.00 -17.89
N GLU A 549 -5.04 -17.24 -18.34
CA GLU A 549 -5.94 -18.33 -17.96
C GLU A 549 -5.52 -19.02 -16.65
N ASN A 550 -4.26 -18.89 -16.26
CA ASN A 550 -3.69 -19.59 -15.11
C ASN A 550 -2.96 -18.64 -14.14
N PRO A 551 -3.56 -17.53 -13.67
CA PRO A 551 -2.87 -16.55 -12.83
C PRO A 551 -2.22 -17.17 -11.59
N ASP A 552 -2.94 -18.06 -10.90
CA ASP A 552 -2.47 -18.77 -9.69
C ASP A 552 -1.19 -19.60 -9.93
N LEU A 553 -1.02 -20.17 -11.13
CA LEU A 553 0.18 -20.93 -11.50
C LEU A 553 1.41 -20.02 -11.51
N TYR A 554 1.27 -18.81 -12.08
CA TYR A 554 2.37 -17.88 -12.24
C TYR A 554 2.65 -17.12 -10.95
N GLU A 555 1.62 -16.77 -10.16
CA GLU A 555 1.80 -16.26 -8.79
C GLU A 555 2.54 -17.28 -7.91
N SER A 556 2.14 -18.55 -7.97
CA SER A 556 2.84 -19.63 -7.26
C SER A 556 4.30 -19.76 -7.73
N LEU A 557 4.57 -19.58 -9.03
CA LEU A 557 5.94 -19.57 -9.56
C LEU A 557 6.76 -18.41 -9.01
N GLY A 558 6.19 -17.19 -8.96
CA GLY A 558 6.85 -16.03 -8.36
C GLY A 558 7.16 -16.26 -6.88
N ALA A 559 6.18 -16.78 -6.12
CA ALA A 559 6.35 -17.14 -4.71
C ALA A 559 7.46 -18.18 -4.50
N PHE A 560 7.53 -19.22 -5.35
CA PHE A 560 8.60 -20.22 -5.30
C PHE A 560 9.97 -19.59 -5.57
N VAL A 561 10.13 -18.83 -6.64
CA VAL A 561 11.43 -18.23 -7.01
C VAL A 561 11.89 -17.24 -5.94
N ASN A 562 10.98 -16.43 -5.39
CA ASN A 562 11.27 -15.53 -4.27
C ASN A 562 11.73 -16.31 -3.03
N ASN A 563 11.01 -17.36 -2.62
CA ASN A 563 11.41 -18.18 -1.47
C ASN A 563 12.76 -18.88 -1.71
N ALA A 564 12.98 -19.48 -2.87
CA ALA A 564 14.24 -20.15 -3.21
C ALA A 564 15.46 -19.19 -3.16
N THR A 565 15.27 -17.92 -3.51
CA THR A 565 16.32 -16.87 -3.53
C THR A 565 16.35 -15.99 -2.27
N GLY A 566 15.75 -16.44 -1.17
CA GLY A 566 15.89 -15.78 0.14
C GLY A 566 14.88 -14.65 0.42
N ARG A 567 13.86 -14.47 -0.42
CA ARG A 567 12.75 -13.51 -0.22
C ARG A 567 11.48 -14.23 0.21
N GLY A 568 11.51 -14.81 1.41
CA GLY A 568 10.36 -15.47 2.00
C GLY A 568 9.19 -14.52 2.29
N ASP A 569 7.99 -15.06 2.13
CA ASP A 569 6.76 -14.42 2.56
C ASP A 569 6.63 -14.52 4.10
N LEU A 570 6.38 -13.38 4.76
CA LEU A 570 6.18 -13.28 6.21
C LEU A 570 4.69 -13.39 6.62
N GLY A 571 3.79 -13.59 5.65
CA GLY A 571 2.36 -13.65 5.86
C GLY A 571 1.82 -12.36 6.46
N LYS A 572 1.14 -12.46 7.62
CA LYS A 572 0.55 -11.31 8.32
C LYS A 572 1.58 -10.25 8.74
N PHE A 573 2.85 -10.61 8.83
CA PHE A 573 3.92 -9.70 9.22
C PHE A 573 4.60 -8.97 8.07
N ASN A 574 4.16 -9.15 6.81
CA ASN A 574 4.71 -8.41 5.67
C ASN A 574 4.62 -6.89 5.86
N GLY A 575 3.54 -6.39 6.47
CA GLY A 575 3.34 -4.97 6.74
C GLY A 575 4.34 -4.38 7.74
N ILE A 576 5.01 -5.22 8.54
CA ILE A 576 6.02 -4.81 9.52
C ILE A 576 7.42 -5.36 9.20
N ALA A 577 7.65 -5.82 7.98
CA ALA A 577 8.90 -6.47 7.59
C ALA A 577 10.12 -5.56 7.86
N GLN A 578 10.00 -4.25 7.58
CA GLN A 578 11.07 -3.29 7.82
C GLN A 578 11.40 -3.12 9.30
N GLN A 579 10.40 -3.21 10.19
CA GLN A 579 10.60 -3.17 11.63
C GLN A 579 11.18 -4.49 12.14
N LEU A 580 10.78 -5.63 11.57
CA LEU A 580 11.44 -6.91 11.89
C LEU A 580 12.92 -6.90 11.50
N ASN A 581 13.30 -6.14 10.47
CA ASN A 581 14.70 -5.94 10.10
C ASN A 581 15.48 -5.14 11.14
N THR A 582 14.88 -4.44 12.10
CA THR A 582 15.67 -3.84 13.20
C THR A 582 15.99 -4.87 14.28
N LEU A 583 15.14 -5.89 14.42
CA LEU A 583 15.31 -6.95 15.41
C LEU A 583 16.14 -8.12 14.89
N PHE A 584 15.92 -8.57 13.67
CA PHE A 584 16.59 -9.72 13.06
C PHE A 584 17.47 -9.30 11.89
N PHE A 585 18.54 -10.06 11.64
CA PHE A 585 19.50 -9.78 10.57
C PHE A 585 18.90 -9.88 9.16
N SER A 586 18.06 -10.89 8.91
CA SER A 586 17.38 -11.09 7.61
C SER A 586 16.06 -11.88 7.76
N PRO A 587 14.97 -11.26 8.26
CA PRO A 587 13.64 -11.87 8.38
C PRO A 587 13.14 -12.65 7.15
N ARG A 588 13.26 -12.10 5.94
CA ARG A 588 12.76 -12.78 4.75
C ARG A 588 13.61 -13.98 4.39
N LEU A 589 14.91 -13.95 4.68
CA LEU A 589 15.77 -15.13 4.54
C LEU A 589 15.40 -16.22 5.55
N ILE A 590 15.14 -15.85 6.82
CA ILE A 590 14.65 -16.77 7.86
C ILE A 590 13.37 -17.46 7.39
N ALA A 591 12.40 -16.68 6.92
CA ALA A 591 11.13 -17.22 6.41
C ALA A 591 11.32 -18.08 5.16
N SER A 592 12.19 -17.68 4.24
CA SER A 592 12.55 -18.48 3.05
C SER A 592 13.05 -19.88 3.45
N ARG A 593 14.01 -19.96 4.37
CA ARG A 593 14.57 -21.24 4.82
C ARG A 593 13.51 -22.10 5.52
N PHE A 594 12.67 -21.50 6.34
CA PHE A 594 11.55 -22.18 6.99
C PHE A 594 10.55 -22.72 5.96
N ASN A 595 10.06 -21.86 5.06
CA ASN A 595 9.09 -22.21 4.02
C ASN A 595 9.60 -23.35 3.13
N MET A 596 10.86 -23.27 2.69
CA MET A 596 11.45 -24.29 1.82
C MET A 596 11.71 -25.63 2.51
N LEU A 597 11.71 -25.68 3.85
CA LEU A 597 11.77 -26.93 4.63
C LEU A 597 10.39 -27.41 5.10
N ASN A 598 9.34 -26.59 4.98
CA ASN A 598 8.01 -26.87 5.50
C ASN A 598 7.13 -27.56 4.44
N PRO A 599 6.72 -28.83 4.64
CA PRO A 599 5.85 -29.55 3.70
C PRO A 599 4.51 -28.84 3.42
N VAL A 600 3.96 -28.12 4.40
CA VAL A 600 2.72 -27.36 4.26
C VAL A 600 2.86 -26.23 3.23
N TRP A 601 4.05 -25.63 3.13
CA TRP A 601 4.30 -24.59 2.12
C TRP A 601 4.22 -25.18 0.70
N TYR A 602 4.80 -26.35 0.47
CA TYR A 602 4.73 -27.06 -0.82
C TYR A 602 3.29 -27.48 -1.14
N ALA A 603 2.54 -27.97 -0.16
CA ALA A 603 1.14 -28.38 -0.33
C ALA A 603 0.23 -27.22 -0.77
N LYS A 604 0.58 -25.97 -0.44
CA LYS A 604 -0.14 -24.76 -0.87
C LYS A 604 0.22 -24.29 -2.28
N GLN A 605 1.31 -24.77 -2.87
CA GLN A 605 1.72 -24.37 -4.22
C GLN A 605 0.88 -25.05 -5.29
N HIS A 606 0.75 -24.39 -6.44
CA HIS A 606 0.13 -24.98 -7.63
C HIS A 606 0.86 -26.31 -7.99
N PRO A 607 0.16 -27.39 -8.38
CA PRO A 607 0.77 -28.71 -8.56
C PRO A 607 2.02 -28.75 -9.45
N LEU A 608 2.03 -27.97 -10.54
CA LEU A 608 3.18 -27.88 -11.45
C LEU A 608 4.38 -27.17 -10.83
N VAL A 609 4.14 -26.10 -10.06
CA VAL A 609 5.20 -25.38 -9.34
C VAL A 609 5.70 -26.21 -8.17
N ARG A 610 4.82 -26.90 -7.44
CA ARG A 610 5.18 -27.85 -6.39
C ARG A 610 6.17 -28.89 -6.91
N LYS A 611 5.90 -29.47 -8.08
CA LYS A 611 6.79 -30.46 -8.72
C LYS A 611 8.16 -29.85 -9.03
N GLU A 612 8.20 -28.65 -9.60
CA GLU A 612 9.46 -27.96 -9.90
C GLU A 612 10.23 -27.57 -8.62
N ALA A 613 9.53 -27.18 -7.56
CA ALA A 613 10.10 -26.84 -6.27
C ALA A 613 10.71 -28.07 -5.58
N ILE A 614 9.98 -29.19 -5.52
CA ILE A 614 10.48 -30.45 -4.97
C ILE A 614 11.67 -30.95 -5.78
N LYS A 615 11.59 -30.89 -7.12
CA LYS A 615 12.70 -31.26 -8.00
C LYS A 615 13.95 -30.40 -7.71
N SER A 616 13.80 -29.08 -7.64
CA SER A 616 14.92 -28.17 -7.35
C SER A 616 15.52 -28.44 -5.96
N PHE A 617 14.68 -28.73 -4.96
CA PHE A 617 15.14 -29.10 -3.62
C PHE A 617 15.91 -30.42 -3.63
N ALA A 618 15.42 -31.43 -4.35
CA ALA A 618 16.10 -32.72 -4.50
C ALA A 618 17.44 -32.58 -5.23
N GLU A 619 17.52 -31.74 -6.27
CA GLU A 619 18.77 -31.41 -6.96
C GLU A 619 19.76 -30.71 -6.00
N PHE A 620 19.30 -29.74 -5.22
CA PHE A 620 20.11 -29.05 -4.22
C PHE A 620 20.68 -30.02 -3.17
N VAL A 621 19.84 -30.88 -2.59
CA VAL A 621 20.27 -31.89 -1.62
C VAL A 621 21.21 -32.90 -2.25
N GLY A 622 20.86 -33.46 -3.41
CA GLY A 622 21.67 -34.46 -4.11
C GLY A 622 23.06 -33.96 -4.49
N ILE A 623 23.15 -32.74 -5.03
CA ILE A 623 24.44 -32.11 -5.34
C ILE A 623 25.24 -31.86 -4.06
N GLY A 624 24.62 -31.31 -3.01
CA GLY A 624 25.29 -31.08 -1.73
C GLY A 624 25.83 -32.37 -1.10
N THR A 625 25.05 -33.45 -1.08
CA THR A 625 25.47 -34.77 -0.59
C THR A 625 26.60 -35.34 -1.44
N THR A 626 26.58 -35.13 -2.76
CA THR A 626 27.66 -35.55 -3.66
C THR A 626 28.96 -34.82 -3.29
N ILE A 627 28.91 -33.50 -3.08
CA ILE A 627 30.06 -32.69 -2.65
C ILE A 627 30.60 -33.19 -1.30
N LEU A 628 29.73 -33.43 -0.32
CA LEU A 628 30.15 -33.98 0.98
C LEU A 628 30.81 -35.36 0.84
N THR A 629 30.26 -36.23 0.00
CA THR A 629 30.81 -37.57 -0.24
C THR A 629 32.20 -37.48 -0.88
N MET A 630 32.36 -36.63 -1.89
CA MET A 630 33.66 -36.38 -2.53
C MET A 630 34.67 -35.79 -1.54
N ALA A 631 34.26 -34.84 -0.70
CA ALA A 631 35.13 -34.28 0.34
C ALA A 631 35.59 -35.35 1.32
N LYS A 632 34.67 -36.24 1.76
CA LYS A 632 34.99 -37.37 2.63
C LYS A 632 35.97 -38.36 1.98
N MET A 633 35.78 -38.66 0.69
CA MET A 633 36.72 -39.48 -0.08
C MET A 633 38.10 -38.81 -0.23
N GLY A 634 38.13 -37.47 -0.27
CA GLY A 634 39.34 -36.66 -0.26
C GLY A 634 40.00 -36.50 1.11
N GLY A 635 39.55 -37.23 2.14
CA GLY A 635 40.14 -37.22 3.48
C GLY A 635 39.57 -36.16 4.44
N ALA A 636 38.56 -35.40 4.03
CA ALA A 636 37.85 -34.51 4.96
C ALA A 636 36.92 -35.32 5.89
N ASP A 637 36.67 -34.78 7.08
CA ASP A 637 35.66 -35.33 7.97
C ASP A 637 34.27 -34.73 7.67
N VAL A 638 33.26 -35.59 7.69
CA VAL A 638 31.86 -35.23 7.41
C VAL A 638 30.96 -35.97 8.39
N GLU A 639 30.31 -35.20 9.25
CA GLU A 639 29.35 -35.69 10.23
C GLU A 639 27.94 -35.76 9.63
N VAL A 640 27.25 -36.88 9.86
CA VAL A 640 25.90 -37.15 9.31
C VAL A 640 24.81 -37.14 10.38
N ASP A 641 25.17 -37.09 11.66
CA ASP A 641 24.21 -36.96 12.76
C ASP A 641 23.71 -35.52 12.90
N PRO A 642 22.42 -35.22 12.63
CA PRO A 642 21.86 -33.88 12.69
C PRO A 642 21.73 -33.32 14.11
N ARG A 643 22.15 -34.06 15.14
CA ARG A 643 22.29 -33.54 16.50
C ARG A 643 23.64 -32.86 16.73
N SER A 644 24.61 -33.05 15.85
CA SER A 644 25.95 -32.46 15.92
C SER A 644 26.01 -31.04 15.35
N THR A 645 26.90 -30.21 15.90
CA THR A 645 27.23 -28.89 15.32
C THR A 645 27.96 -28.98 13.99
N ASP A 646 28.60 -30.12 13.73
CA ASP A 646 29.39 -30.40 12.53
C ASP A 646 28.54 -31.09 11.43
N PHE A 647 27.25 -31.37 11.71
CA PHE A 647 26.34 -32.04 10.78
C PHE A 647 26.34 -31.40 9.39
N GLY A 648 26.61 -32.21 8.37
CA GLY A 648 26.58 -31.81 6.97
C GLY A 648 27.64 -30.76 6.60
N LYS A 649 28.63 -30.50 7.46
CA LYS A 649 29.76 -29.62 7.13
C LYS A 649 30.94 -30.45 6.63
N ILE A 650 31.77 -29.83 5.81
CA ILE A 650 33.09 -30.36 5.47
C ILE A 650 34.03 -29.88 6.57
N ARG A 651 34.81 -30.77 7.19
CA ARG A 651 35.80 -30.44 8.21
C ARG A 651 37.19 -30.90 7.78
N VAL A 652 38.15 -29.98 7.77
CA VAL A 652 39.56 -30.25 7.49
C VAL A 652 40.37 -29.56 8.57
N GLY A 653 41.04 -30.35 9.42
CA GLY A 653 41.65 -29.85 10.65
C GLY A 653 40.63 -29.11 11.52
N ASN A 654 40.95 -27.86 11.86
CA ASN A 654 40.13 -27.03 12.75
C ASN A 654 39.07 -26.20 12.03
N THR A 655 39.06 -26.22 10.70
CA THR A 655 38.15 -25.41 9.88
C THR A 655 36.97 -26.24 9.38
N ARG A 656 35.79 -25.62 9.39
CA ARG A 656 34.53 -26.19 8.94
C ARG A 656 33.91 -25.31 7.87
N TRP A 657 33.38 -25.93 6.82
CA TRP A 657 32.66 -25.26 5.74
C TRP A 657 31.21 -25.73 5.66
N ASP A 658 30.26 -24.79 5.76
CA ASP A 658 28.83 -24.97 5.54
C ASP A 658 28.46 -24.57 4.10
N ILE A 659 28.16 -25.58 3.29
CA ILE A 659 27.80 -25.43 1.87
C ILE A 659 26.28 -25.29 1.65
N TRP A 660 25.48 -25.27 2.72
CA TRP A 660 24.02 -25.38 2.63
C TRP A 660 23.28 -24.05 2.65
N GLY A 661 23.95 -22.91 2.51
CA GLY A 661 23.30 -21.59 2.49
C GLY A 661 22.41 -21.31 3.72
N GLY A 662 22.77 -21.88 4.88
CA GLY A 662 22.04 -21.75 6.14
C GLY A 662 20.89 -22.75 6.37
N PHE A 663 20.56 -23.63 5.41
CA PHE A 663 19.55 -24.69 5.60
C PHE A 663 19.94 -25.70 6.68
N GLN A 664 21.23 -26.03 6.76
CA GLN A 664 21.78 -26.99 7.72
C GLN A 664 21.41 -26.67 9.17
N GLN A 665 21.46 -25.38 9.54
CA GLN A 665 21.20 -24.95 10.92
C GLN A 665 19.76 -25.22 11.35
N TRP A 666 18.80 -25.07 10.43
CA TRP A 666 17.39 -25.37 10.66
C TRP A 666 17.15 -26.87 10.83
N VAL A 667 17.71 -27.68 9.92
CA VAL A 667 17.61 -29.14 10.00
C VAL A 667 18.18 -29.64 11.33
N ARG A 668 19.33 -29.10 11.75
CA ARG A 668 19.95 -29.41 13.04
C ARG A 668 19.02 -29.08 14.21
N VAL A 669 18.49 -27.86 14.28
CA VAL A 669 17.62 -27.43 15.38
C VAL A 669 16.33 -28.24 15.43
N PHE A 670 15.65 -28.45 14.30
CA PHE A 670 14.46 -29.29 14.25
C PHE A 670 14.73 -30.73 14.68
N SER A 671 15.87 -31.28 14.26
CA SER A 671 16.28 -32.63 14.66
C SER A 671 16.58 -32.72 16.15
N GLN A 672 17.31 -31.77 16.72
CA GLN A 672 17.58 -31.70 18.16
C GLN A 672 16.28 -31.55 18.98
N MET A 673 15.35 -30.73 18.50
CA MET A 673 14.04 -30.57 19.13
C MET A 673 13.18 -31.83 19.01
N ALA A 674 13.19 -32.53 17.87
CA ALA A 674 12.40 -33.74 17.65
C ALA A 674 12.96 -34.92 18.46
N LEU A 675 14.28 -35.11 18.42
CA LEU A 675 15.00 -36.20 19.09
C LEU A 675 15.28 -35.92 20.57
N LYS A 676 14.99 -34.71 21.05
CA LYS A 676 15.21 -34.27 22.45
C LYS A 676 16.66 -34.47 22.92
N ALA A 677 17.62 -34.37 22.03
CA ALA A 677 19.03 -34.57 22.34
C ALA A 677 19.94 -33.78 21.40
N ARG A 678 21.14 -33.43 21.88
CA ARG A 678 22.22 -32.85 21.05
C ARG A 678 23.50 -33.68 21.20
N LYS A 679 24.40 -33.57 20.22
CA LYS A 679 25.74 -34.17 20.30
C LYS A 679 26.76 -33.08 20.68
N THR A 680 27.62 -33.36 21.66
CA THR A 680 28.69 -32.45 22.07
C THR A 680 29.88 -32.55 21.12
N GLN A 681 30.83 -31.60 21.21
CA GLN A 681 32.08 -31.67 20.43
C GLN A 681 32.92 -32.91 20.75
N LYS A 682 32.77 -33.50 21.94
CA LYS A 682 33.40 -34.76 22.33
C LYS A 682 32.71 -36.01 21.76
N GLY A 683 31.59 -35.81 21.06
CA GLY A 683 30.79 -36.88 20.46
C GLY A 683 29.72 -37.46 21.39
N GLU A 684 29.59 -36.97 22.62
CA GLU A 684 28.62 -37.46 23.59
C GLU A 684 27.20 -36.98 23.26
N ILE A 685 26.21 -37.86 23.39
CA ILE A 685 24.80 -37.51 23.22
C ILE A 685 24.24 -37.05 24.56
N VAL A 686 23.77 -35.81 24.61
CA VAL A 686 23.21 -35.17 25.79
C VAL A 686 21.71 -34.98 25.57
N GLU A 687 20.91 -35.49 26.51
CA GLU A 687 19.46 -35.30 26.52
C GLU A 687 19.08 -33.87 26.89
N LEU A 688 18.13 -33.30 26.16
CA LEU A 688 17.58 -31.96 26.43
C LEU A 688 16.50 -32.05 27.50
N SER A 689 16.90 -32.03 28.77
CA SER A 689 16.02 -32.12 29.92
C SER A 689 16.48 -31.21 31.06
N ARG A 690 15.51 -30.54 31.73
CA ARG A 690 15.77 -29.79 32.97
C ARG A 690 16.26 -30.68 34.13
N LYS A 691 16.10 -32.00 34.02
CA LYS A 691 16.41 -32.96 35.09
C LYS A 691 17.79 -33.59 34.96
N LYS A 692 18.46 -33.44 33.82
CA LYS A 692 19.75 -34.08 33.56
C LYS A 692 20.77 -33.02 33.20
N PHE A 693 21.94 -33.05 33.85
CA PHE A 693 23.06 -32.16 33.51
C PHE A 693 23.36 -32.27 32.00
N PRO A 694 23.51 -31.15 31.26
CA PRO A 694 23.72 -29.77 31.69
C PRO A 694 22.44 -28.93 31.88
N PHE A 695 21.28 -29.57 32.08
CA PHE A 695 19.97 -28.95 32.33
C PHE A 695 19.38 -28.15 31.16
N GLU A 696 19.93 -28.34 29.96
CA GLU A 696 19.46 -27.68 28.75
C GLU A 696 18.16 -28.29 28.25
N THR A 697 17.27 -27.46 27.72
CA THR A 697 15.96 -27.84 27.21
C THR A 697 15.84 -27.56 25.71
N ARG A 698 14.76 -28.07 25.11
CA ARG A 698 14.36 -27.73 23.74
C ARG A 698 14.16 -26.22 23.55
N PHE A 699 13.70 -25.53 24.59
CA PHE A 699 13.54 -24.08 24.58
C PHE A 699 14.91 -23.39 24.48
N ASP A 700 15.92 -23.86 25.21
CA ASP A 700 17.27 -23.29 25.17
C ASP A 700 17.93 -23.45 23.79
N VAL A 701 17.70 -24.59 23.13
CA VAL A 701 18.13 -24.81 21.74
C VAL A 701 17.46 -23.80 20.79
N GLY A 702 16.14 -23.63 20.91
CA GLY A 702 15.39 -22.66 20.10
C GLY A 702 15.83 -21.22 20.37
N LEU A 703 15.96 -20.84 21.64
CA LEU A 703 16.39 -19.51 22.06
C LEU A 703 17.78 -19.19 21.53
N ARG A 704 18.75 -20.10 21.69
CA ARG A 704 20.11 -19.93 21.14
C ARG A 704 20.10 -19.78 19.62
N PHE A 705 19.26 -20.54 18.93
CA PHE A 705 19.10 -20.42 17.48
C PHE A 705 18.56 -19.05 17.07
N PHE A 706 17.51 -18.54 17.73
CA PHE A 706 16.94 -17.23 17.42
C PHE A 706 17.85 -16.07 17.81
N ARG A 707 18.60 -16.18 18.91
CA ARG A 707 19.63 -15.21 19.30
C ARG A 707 20.66 -15.02 18.19
N GLY A 708 21.16 -16.12 17.61
CA GLY A 708 22.06 -16.09 16.45
C GLY A 708 21.43 -15.59 15.14
N LYS A 709 20.17 -15.13 15.14
CA LYS A 709 19.49 -14.49 14.01
C LYS A 709 19.16 -13.02 14.27
N LEU A 710 19.49 -12.49 15.45
CA LEU A 710 19.29 -11.10 15.80
C LEU A 710 20.14 -10.18 14.91
N ALA A 711 19.68 -8.95 14.75
CA ALA A 711 20.48 -7.89 14.16
C ALA A 711 21.66 -7.53 15.09
N PRO A 712 22.73 -6.90 14.57
CA PRO A 712 23.95 -6.64 15.35
C PRO A 712 23.68 -5.86 16.65
N VAL A 713 22.86 -4.80 16.58
CA VAL A 713 22.57 -3.95 17.75
C VAL A 713 21.78 -4.71 18.85
N PRO A 714 20.66 -5.39 18.55
CA PRO A 714 20.02 -6.28 19.52
C PRO A 714 20.90 -7.42 20.04
N SER A 715 21.78 -8.00 19.21
CA SER A 715 22.71 -9.05 19.64
C SER A 715 23.67 -8.51 20.70
N LEU A 716 24.35 -7.40 20.39
CA LEU A 716 25.26 -6.71 21.31
C LEU A 716 24.56 -6.31 22.61
N ALA A 717 23.34 -5.76 22.53
CA ALA A 717 22.59 -5.37 23.73
C ALA A 717 22.27 -6.57 24.63
N LEU A 718 21.93 -7.72 24.03
CA LEU A 718 21.67 -8.95 24.77
C LEU A 718 22.95 -9.54 25.36
N GLU A 719 24.04 -9.55 24.60
CA GLU A 719 25.35 -10.01 25.06
C GLU A 719 25.84 -9.17 26.24
N LEU A 720 25.82 -7.84 26.13
CA LEU A 720 26.20 -6.94 27.23
C LEU A 720 25.35 -7.15 28.50
N PHE A 721 24.05 -7.44 28.33
CA PHE A 721 23.16 -7.76 29.45
C PHE A 721 23.47 -9.12 30.09
N GLU A 722 23.81 -10.13 29.29
CA GLU A 722 24.16 -11.47 29.76
C GLU A 722 25.60 -11.58 30.27
N GLY A 723 26.46 -10.61 29.96
CA GLY A 723 27.86 -10.57 30.37
C GLY A 723 28.76 -11.60 29.65
N SER A 724 28.24 -12.31 28.65
CA SER A 724 28.96 -13.30 27.85
C SER A 724 28.41 -13.41 26.43
N LYS A 725 29.25 -13.81 25.47
CA LYS A 725 28.81 -14.09 24.09
C LYS A 725 27.92 -15.33 24.03
N LEU A 726 27.28 -15.58 22.87
CA LEU A 726 26.40 -16.73 22.63
C LEU A 726 27.02 -18.11 22.99
N PHE A 727 28.36 -18.22 22.94
CA PHE A 727 29.10 -19.45 23.23
C PHE A 727 29.92 -19.39 24.54
N GLY A 728 29.65 -18.39 25.40
CA GLY A 728 30.25 -18.27 26.73
C GLY A 728 31.62 -17.58 26.78
N GLU A 729 32.04 -16.93 25.69
CA GLU A 729 33.25 -16.11 25.65
C GLU A 729 33.04 -14.80 26.43
N GLU A 730 34.12 -14.31 27.06
CA GLU A 730 34.10 -13.03 27.78
C GLU A 730 33.90 -11.85 26.82
N ILE A 731 33.08 -10.88 27.23
CA ILE A 731 32.84 -9.68 26.43
C ILE A 731 33.91 -8.65 26.69
N LYS A 732 34.56 -8.21 25.62
CA LYS A 732 35.40 -7.00 25.60
C LYS A 732 34.65 -5.92 24.82
N PRO A 733 34.01 -4.93 25.48
CA PRO A 733 33.06 -4.03 24.84
C PRO A 733 33.61 -3.27 23.62
N THR A 734 34.88 -2.87 23.65
CA THR A 734 35.54 -2.19 22.52
C THR A 734 35.80 -3.12 21.35
N GLN A 735 36.17 -4.37 21.62
CA GLN A 735 36.41 -5.39 20.60
C GLN A 735 35.09 -5.84 19.94
N GLU A 736 34.03 -6.01 20.73
CA GLU A 736 32.72 -6.44 20.22
C GLU A 736 32.10 -5.39 19.28
N VAL A 737 32.30 -4.09 19.54
CA VAL A 737 31.86 -3.04 18.60
C VAL A 737 32.63 -3.11 17.27
N ILE A 738 33.93 -3.43 17.31
CA ILE A 738 34.76 -3.60 16.11
C ILE A 738 34.32 -4.84 15.33
N GLU A 739 34.14 -5.99 15.99
CA GLU A 739 33.67 -7.24 15.37
C GLU A 739 32.28 -7.08 14.73
N ASN A 740 31.38 -6.30 15.34
CA ASN A 740 30.06 -6.02 14.76
C ASN A 740 30.07 -5.01 13.60
N THR A 741 31.24 -4.53 13.16
CA THR A 741 31.39 -3.58 12.05
C THR A 741 32.37 -4.02 10.96
N ILE A 742 33.26 -4.99 11.23
CA ILE A 742 34.14 -5.58 10.22
C ILE A 742 33.34 -6.62 9.41
N PRO A 743 33.44 -6.67 8.07
CA PRO A 743 32.83 -7.72 7.25
C PRO A 743 33.12 -9.13 7.77
N LEU A 744 32.08 -9.97 7.89
CA LEU A 744 32.19 -11.31 8.50
C LEU A 744 33.27 -12.18 7.82
N TYR A 745 33.36 -12.13 6.48
CA TYR A 745 34.35 -12.93 5.76
C TYR A 745 35.80 -12.49 6.04
N LEU A 746 36.04 -11.22 6.37
CA LEU A 746 37.37 -10.74 6.76
C LEU A 746 37.74 -11.23 8.17
N GLN A 747 36.75 -11.35 9.05
CA GLN A 747 36.93 -11.97 10.37
C GLN A 747 37.31 -13.45 10.19
N ASP A 748 36.54 -14.19 9.38
CA ASP A 748 36.80 -15.60 9.07
C ASP A 748 38.21 -15.81 8.48
N ILE A 749 38.66 -14.90 7.61
CA ILE A 749 40.01 -14.92 7.03
C ILE A 749 41.08 -14.64 8.10
N GLY A 750 40.87 -13.62 8.95
CA GLY A 750 41.81 -13.25 10.01
C GLY A 750 42.04 -14.41 10.98
N GLU A 751 40.94 -14.98 11.48
CA GLU A 751 40.98 -16.15 12.37
C GLU A 751 41.67 -17.35 11.70
N ALA A 752 41.36 -17.64 10.43
CA ALA A 752 42.00 -18.73 9.71
C ALA A 752 43.49 -18.47 9.44
N PHE A 753 43.87 -17.22 9.15
CA PHE A 753 45.25 -16.83 8.91
C PHE A 753 46.11 -16.99 10.16
N GLU A 754 45.60 -16.57 11.32
CA GLU A 754 46.26 -16.73 12.61
C GLU A 754 46.47 -18.21 12.96
N GLN A 755 45.49 -19.08 12.67
CA GLN A 755 45.53 -20.49 13.06
C GLN A 755 46.30 -21.41 12.09
N LEU A 756 46.25 -21.11 10.78
CA LEU A 756 46.69 -22.05 9.73
C LEU A 756 47.68 -21.41 8.74
N GLY A 757 48.02 -20.13 8.91
CA GLY A 757 49.01 -19.41 8.11
C GLY A 757 48.51 -18.95 6.73
N PRO A 758 49.41 -18.40 5.88
CA PRO A 758 49.04 -17.63 4.68
C PRO A 758 48.25 -18.38 3.61
N SER A 759 48.37 -19.70 3.55
CA SER A 759 47.65 -20.52 2.56
C SER A 759 46.11 -20.45 2.71
N THR A 760 45.62 -20.03 3.88
CA THR A 760 44.19 -19.85 4.17
C THR A 760 43.54 -18.67 3.46
N MET A 761 44.31 -17.68 3.02
CA MET A 761 43.78 -16.58 2.19
C MET A 761 43.06 -17.11 0.95
N ILE A 762 43.52 -18.23 0.40
CA ILE A 762 42.94 -18.88 -0.78
C ILE A 762 41.89 -19.93 -0.36
N SER A 763 42.25 -20.84 0.55
CA SER A 763 41.38 -21.98 0.89
C SER A 763 40.16 -21.62 1.76
N VAL A 764 40.25 -20.56 2.56
CA VAL A 764 39.14 -20.02 3.36
C VAL A 764 38.58 -18.74 2.74
N GLY A 765 39.45 -17.83 2.31
CA GLY A 765 39.03 -16.52 1.82
C GLY A 765 38.15 -16.57 0.57
N VAL A 766 38.49 -17.41 -0.43
CA VAL A 766 37.69 -17.52 -1.66
C VAL A 766 36.30 -18.10 -1.39
N PRO A 767 36.14 -19.24 -0.68
CA PRO A 767 34.81 -19.74 -0.31
C PRO A 767 34.00 -18.75 0.53
N ALA A 768 34.61 -18.12 1.54
CA ALA A 768 33.93 -17.17 2.42
C ALA A 768 33.44 -15.93 1.65
N PHE A 769 34.28 -15.42 0.72
CA PHE A 769 33.92 -14.31 -0.17
C PHE A 769 32.67 -14.60 -1.01
N PHE A 770 32.47 -15.84 -1.49
CA PHE A 770 31.27 -16.25 -2.21
C PHE A 770 30.12 -16.72 -1.33
N GLY A 771 30.30 -16.68 0.01
CA GLY A 771 29.24 -16.88 0.98
C GLY A 771 29.16 -18.28 1.59
N VAL A 772 30.21 -19.11 1.45
CA VAL A 772 30.33 -20.33 2.26
C VAL A 772 30.46 -19.93 3.72
N GLY A 773 29.70 -20.55 4.61
CA GLY A 773 29.89 -20.32 6.04
C GLY A 773 31.17 -21.02 6.50
N VAL A 774 32.16 -20.27 6.96
CA VAL A 774 33.41 -20.83 7.49
C VAL A 774 33.43 -20.65 9.00
N GLN A 775 33.98 -21.63 9.71
CA GLN A 775 34.21 -21.56 11.15
C GLN A 775 35.56 -22.22 11.46
N THR A 776 36.50 -21.46 12.01
CA THR A 776 37.79 -21.96 12.47
C THR A 776 37.85 -21.84 13.98
N TYR A 777 38.21 -22.91 14.67
CA TYR A 777 38.34 -22.90 16.13
C TYR A 777 39.81 -22.99 16.53
N GLU A 778 40.19 -22.28 17.58
CA GLU A 778 41.48 -22.47 18.23
C GLU A 778 41.62 -23.91 18.76
N GLU A 779 42.76 -24.53 18.47
CA GLU A 779 43.09 -25.81 19.06
C GLU A 779 43.40 -25.58 20.54
N LYS A 780 42.48 -25.95 21.45
CA LYS A 780 42.82 -25.99 22.87
C LYS A 780 43.96 -26.99 23.05
N LYS A 781 45.18 -26.49 23.29
CA LYS A 781 46.28 -27.31 23.80
C LYS A 781 45.73 -28.11 24.97
N LYS A 782 45.82 -29.44 24.91
CA LYS A 782 45.62 -30.28 26.08
C LYS A 782 46.69 -29.87 27.09
N GLU A 783 46.36 -28.97 28.01
CA GLU A 783 47.12 -28.88 29.25
C GLU A 783 47.02 -30.26 29.88
N GLY A 784 48.16 -30.96 29.93
CA GLY A 784 48.28 -32.21 30.64
C GLY A 784 47.72 -31.99 32.04
N ARG A 785 46.70 -32.79 32.41
CA ARG A 785 46.25 -32.83 33.80
C ARG A 785 47.50 -33.01 34.66
N PHE A 786 47.72 -32.08 35.59
CA PHE A 786 48.72 -32.18 36.62
C PHE A 786 48.68 -33.60 37.21
N ASN A 787 49.81 -34.31 37.12
CA ASN A 787 50.06 -35.46 37.97
C ASN A 787 50.28 -34.89 39.38
N PHE A 788 49.30 -35.06 40.26
CA PHE A 788 49.48 -35.03 41.70
C PHE A 788 49.24 -36.43 42.24
#